data_AF-A0A8C3JVM1-F1
#
_entry.id   AF-A0A8C3JVM1-F1
#
_cell.length_a   1.000
_cell.length_b   1.000
_cell.length_c   1.000
_cell.angle_alpha   90.00
_cell.angle_beta   90.00
_cell.angle_gamma   90.00
#
_symmetry.space_group_name_H-M   'P 1'
#
loop_
_entity.id
_entity.type
_entity.pdbx_description
1 polymer ?
#
loop_
_entity_poly.entity_id
_entity_poly.type
_entity_poly.pdbx_seq_one_letter_code
_entity_poly.pdbx_strand_id
1 'polypeptide(L)'
;LGQNRQFLAQEGEELLQAKPELSGAVRRQLEELRQCWVELETTSQARSRRLAEAAAAERLARSYADMEARLGRLEEQLETVGAGPDLHSVSRQLKRLQTMESQVEEWYKEVGELQVQAAALPPQAGGRQEVGQRQNAVGTRIVRLIEPLKERRRILLASKEVHQVSHELEDELWVQDRLPLATLKDHGTNLQTVQQYIKKNQNLRREIQVHKPRVDEVLERAAAVASIKSPEAEGVRRLLERLGTMWGELQEQAERRQQSLDATYQLEQYYFDVAEVESWLGEQELLLMSEEKGKDEQSTLQLLKKHLLTEQTVENYEETIAQLSRQCRALLELGHPQSEQVSRRQSQVDRLYVSLKDLVEERKGKLEQQYWLYQLNREVDELEHWIAEKEVVAGSPELGQDFEHVTLLQEKFLEFASETGSVGQERIAAVNQMVDELIDYGHADAATIAEWKDGVNEAWADLLELMETRAQMLAASHELHKFFNDCKEVLGQIEEKRQRLPELAAREGRTSAGALQRALGAFEHDVEVLVTQVRQLQEGAAQLRTLYAGDNAEAIAGREQEVLRAWKELLAACEECRLHVASVADKIRFVGTVRDLLAWMDGVLCQIGAGEKPRDVSSVELLMNDHQGLKSEIEARGKSIAACLELGKTLILSKSPAADEIKAHVEKLLAKKKEMMEKWDKHWEWLQQMLEVHQFAQEAVVADAWLTAQEPLLKSQELGSSVDEVEQLIRRHEAFRKAAAAWEERFSSLRRLTTVRAPWGEADVTPPVLSPPPLGSLQPPAASPSLYSAPSLYTSPISVPIISIPPRERESPARLPTGPEGLPERMPRPDRPRARDRPKPRRRPRPKDPSQGPGETRRSRSAPAQGSAPPPPPPPTHTVQHEGFLFRKHELDGPNKKASNRSWVNLYCVLSKGDLGFYKDAKGQAAGTTHGGEPLLNLHHSTSEVASNYKKKKNVFKLKTSDGSEFLLQAKDEEDMRGWLKALAACAQEHAEVARWNQGLLTTSSTDEGLPRREGDRRPSTSGRRK
;
A
#
# COMPACT_ATOMS: atom_id res chain seq x y z
N LEU A 1 -49.74 -18.30 -180.81
CA LEU A 1 -48.43 -18.99 -180.97
C LEU A 1 -48.55 -20.51 -180.86
N GLY A 2 -48.85 -21.09 -179.68
CA GLY A 2 -48.87 -22.56 -179.51
C GLY A 2 -49.75 -23.34 -180.51
N GLN A 3 -50.96 -22.86 -180.80
CA GLN A 3 -51.92 -23.55 -181.69
C GLN A 3 -51.41 -23.71 -183.14
N ASN A 4 -50.74 -22.72 -183.72
CA ASN A 4 -50.20 -22.80 -185.09
C ASN A 4 -49.18 -23.94 -185.26
N ARG A 5 -48.51 -24.36 -184.18
CA ARG A 5 -47.53 -25.47 -184.19
C ARG A 5 -48.19 -26.83 -184.49
N GLN A 6 -49.46 -27.00 -184.12
CA GLN A 6 -50.19 -28.26 -184.35
C GLN A 6 -50.78 -28.31 -185.76
N PHE A 7 -51.34 -27.19 -186.25
CA PHE A 7 -51.96 -27.12 -187.58
C PHE A 7 -50.96 -27.43 -188.71
N LEU A 8 -49.81 -26.72 -188.72
CA LEU A 8 -48.76 -26.92 -189.74
C LEU A 8 -48.12 -28.32 -189.71
N ALA A 9 -48.24 -29.05 -188.60
CA ALA A 9 -47.76 -30.43 -188.52
C ALA A 9 -48.71 -31.42 -189.24
N GLN A 10 -50.03 -31.19 -189.18
CA GLN A 10 -51.01 -32.10 -189.77
C GLN A 10 -51.07 -31.98 -191.30
N GLU A 11 -51.14 -30.77 -191.86
CA GLU A 11 -51.14 -30.57 -193.33
C GLU A 11 -49.89 -31.17 -193.99
N GLY A 12 -48.74 -31.13 -193.30
CA GLY A 12 -47.49 -31.74 -193.77
C GLY A 12 -47.50 -33.27 -193.78
N GLU A 13 -48.24 -33.92 -192.88
CA GLU A 13 -48.41 -35.38 -192.87
C GLU A 13 -49.44 -35.86 -193.91
N GLU A 14 -50.48 -35.08 -194.20
CA GLU A 14 -51.41 -35.36 -195.30
C GLU A 14 -50.74 -35.22 -196.68
N LEU A 15 -49.94 -34.16 -196.88
CA LEU A 15 -49.11 -33.98 -198.08
C LEU A 15 -48.12 -35.14 -198.31
N LEU A 16 -47.62 -35.75 -197.23
CA LEU A 16 -46.74 -36.92 -197.29
C LEU A 16 -47.45 -38.21 -197.75
N GLN A 17 -48.77 -38.32 -197.61
CA GLN A 17 -49.54 -39.46 -198.13
C GLN A 17 -50.01 -39.25 -199.58
N ALA A 18 -50.44 -38.03 -199.93
CA ALA A 18 -51.09 -37.77 -201.22
C ALA A 18 -50.14 -37.79 -202.44
N LYS A 19 -48.85 -37.48 -202.26
CA LYS A 19 -47.84 -37.51 -203.35
C LYS A 19 -46.48 -38.03 -202.84
N PRO A 20 -46.24 -39.36 -202.85
CA PRO A 20 -44.99 -39.94 -202.35
C PRO A 20 -43.73 -39.43 -203.08
N GLU A 21 -43.87 -39.04 -204.35
CA GLU A 21 -42.82 -38.41 -205.18
C GLU A 21 -42.18 -37.15 -204.57
N LEU A 22 -42.88 -36.44 -203.67
CA LEU A 22 -42.42 -35.18 -203.06
C LEU A 22 -41.96 -35.34 -201.59
N SER A 23 -41.99 -36.57 -201.06
CA SER A 23 -41.82 -36.85 -199.63
C SER A 23 -40.50 -36.35 -199.01
N GLY A 24 -39.42 -36.28 -199.80
CA GLY A 24 -38.12 -35.77 -199.35
C GLY A 24 -38.06 -34.26 -199.11
N ALA A 25 -38.94 -33.47 -199.74
CA ALA A 25 -38.99 -32.02 -199.56
C ALA A 25 -39.81 -31.62 -198.33
N VAL A 26 -41.03 -32.18 -198.21
CA VAL A 26 -41.98 -31.87 -197.12
C VAL A 26 -41.36 -32.18 -195.75
N ARG A 27 -40.69 -33.33 -195.62
CA ARG A 27 -40.09 -33.77 -194.36
C ARG A 27 -38.95 -32.86 -193.88
N ARG A 28 -38.20 -32.21 -194.79
CA ARG A 28 -37.11 -31.28 -194.42
C ARG A 28 -37.66 -29.97 -193.85
N GLN A 29 -38.68 -29.40 -194.48
CA GLN A 29 -39.33 -28.16 -194.01
C GLN A 29 -39.99 -28.32 -192.62
N LEU A 30 -40.58 -29.48 -192.32
CA LEU A 30 -41.16 -29.76 -191.00
C LEU A 30 -40.12 -29.77 -189.87
N GLU A 31 -38.88 -30.21 -190.13
CA GLU A 31 -37.83 -30.26 -189.12
C GLU A 31 -37.22 -28.86 -188.86
N GLU A 32 -36.99 -28.07 -189.92
CA GLU A 32 -36.55 -26.66 -189.81
C GLU A 32 -37.55 -25.83 -188.97
N LEU A 33 -38.85 -26.01 -189.20
CA LEU A 33 -39.93 -25.33 -188.45
C LEU A 33 -39.95 -25.70 -186.95
N ARG A 34 -39.56 -26.93 -186.60
CA ARG A 34 -39.43 -27.35 -185.19
C ARG A 34 -38.22 -26.70 -184.52
N GLN A 35 -37.09 -26.65 -185.21
CA GLN A 35 -35.82 -26.21 -184.64
C GLN A 35 -35.85 -24.71 -184.30
N CYS A 36 -36.36 -23.86 -185.21
CA CYS A 36 -36.59 -22.44 -184.95
C CYS A 36 -37.50 -22.16 -183.73
N TRP A 37 -38.37 -23.11 -183.37
CA TRP A 37 -39.31 -22.95 -182.25
C TRP A 37 -38.70 -23.27 -180.88
N VAL A 38 -37.76 -24.21 -180.82
CA VAL A 38 -36.95 -24.48 -179.61
C VAL A 38 -36.05 -23.28 -179.30
N GLU A 39 -35.49 -22.63 -180.31
CA GLU A 39 -34.66 -21.43 -180.13
C GLU A 39 -35.46 -20.23 -179.62
N LEU A 40 -36.69 -19.99 -180.11
CA LEU A 40 -37.52 -18.90 -179.59
C LEU A 40 -37.99 -19.17 -178.15
N GLU A 41 -38.37 -20.41 -177.83
CA GLU A 41 -38.85 -20.75 -176.48
C GLU A 41 -37.73 -20.67 -175.43
N THR A 42 -36.53 -21.16 -175.76
CA THR A 42 -35.36 -21.07 -174.87
C THR A 42 -34.85 -19.64 -174.67
N THR A 43 -34.76 -18.83 -175.74
CA THR A 43 -34.34 -17.42 -175.62
C THR A 43 -35.36 -16.56 -174.87
N SER A 44 -36.66 -16.82 -175.03
CA SER A 44 -37.73 -16.17 -174.26
C SER A 44 -37.64 -16.48 -172.76
N GLN A 45 -37.49 -17.76 -172.39
CA GLN A 45 -37.34 -18.17 -170.98
C GLN A 45 -36.06 -17.60 -170.34
N ALA A 46 -34.94 -17.55 -171.08
CA ALA A 46 -33.70 -16.94 -170.60
C ALA A 46 -33.84 -15.43 -170.32
N ARG A 47 -34.58 -14.70 -171.18
CA ARG A 47 -34.86 -13.27 -170.98
C ARG A 47 -35.78 -13.02 -169.78
N SER A 48 -36.77 -13.90 -169.57
CA SER A 48 -37.66 -13.86 -168.40
C SER A 48 -36.89 -14.02 -167.08
N ARG A 49 -36.01 -15.03 -166.98
CA ARG A 49 -35.19 -15.26 -165.77
C ARG A 49 -34.30 -14.06 -165.44
N ARG A 50 -33.58 -13.51 -166.43
CA ARG A 50 -32.73 -12.32 -166.23
C ARG A 50 -33.49 -11.07 -165.79
N LEU A 51 -34.74 -10.90 -166.23
CA LEU A 51 -35.62 -9.82 -165.76
C LEU A 51 -36.08 -10.03 -164.31
N ALA A 52 -36.40 -11.26 -163.92
CA ALA A 52 -36.75 -11.59 -162.54
C ALA A 52 -35.56 -11.43 -161.57
N GLU A 53 -34.36 -11.85 -161.99
CA GLU A 53 -33.10 -11.66 -161.25
C GLU A 53 -32.79 -10.18 -161.02
N ALA A 54 -32.89 -9.35 -162.07
CA ALA A 54 -32.71 -7.90 -161.96
C ALA A 54 -33.76 -7.25 -161.05
N ALA A 55 -35.03 -7.65 -161.14
CA ALA A 55 -36.09 -7.15 -160.28
C ALA A 55 -35.94 -7.56 -158.80
N ALA A 56 -35.26 -8.69 -158.52
CA ALA A 56 -34.90 -9.10 -157.17
C ALA A 56 -33.72 -8.27 -156.61
N ALA A 57 -32.69 -8.04 -157.43
CA ALA A 57 -31.56 -7.18 -157.06
C ALA A 57 -32.00 -5.73 -156.80
N GLU A 58 -32.84 -5.16 -157.67
CA GLU A 58 -33.48 -3.85 -157.51
C GLU A 58 -34.26 -3.74 -156.19
N ARG A 59 -35.01 -4.78 -155.82
CA ARG A 59 -35.78 -4.81 -154.56
C ARG A 59 -34.85 -4.79 -153.35
N LEU A 60 -33.79 -5.60 -153.34
CA LEU A 60 -32.78 -5.61 -152.28
C LEU A 60 -32.03 -4.27 -152.20
N ALA A 61 -31.68 -3.68 -153.34
CA ALA A 61 -31.04 -2.37 -153.41
C ALA A 61 -31.90 -1.26 -152.82
N ARG A 62 -33.24 -1.36 -152.91
CA ARG A 62 -34.19 -0.47 -152.22
C ARG A 62 -34.28 -0.77 -150.73
N SER A 63 -34.41 -2.03 -150.32
CA SER A 63 -34.42 -2.40 -148.90
C SER A 63 -33.17 -1.93 -148.14
N TYR A 64 -31.97 -2.03 -148.75
CA TYR A 64 -30.77 -1.46 -148.14
C TYR A 64 -30.77 0.08 -148.12
N ALA A 65 -31.35 0.76 -149.12
CA ALA A 65 -31.49 2.22 -149.12
C ALA A 65 -32.48 2.70 -148.03
N ASP A 66 -33.58 1.98 -147.82
CA ASP A 66 -34.51 2.23 -146.72
C ASP A 66 -33.82 2.06 -145.36
N MET A 67 -32.98 1.03 -145.20
CA MET A 67 -32.18 0.82 -143.98
C MET A 67 -31.12 1.92 -143.79
N GLU A 68 -30.45 2.35 -144.85
CA GLU A 68 -29.50 3.47 -144.80
C GLU A 68 -30.19 4.78 -144.38
N ALA A 69 -31.42 5.03 -144.87
CA ALA A 69 -32.24 6.16 -144.46
C ALA A 69 -32.78 6.04 -143.02
N ARG A 70 -33.06 4.83 -142.52
CA ARG A 70 -33.40 4.60 -141.10
C ARG A 70 -32.20 4.90 -140.19
N LEU A 71 -31.01 4.44 -140.56
CA LEU A 71 -29.77 4.65 -139.80
C LEU A 71 -29.37 6.12 -139.76
N GLY A 72 -29.44 6.85 -140.87
CA GLY A 72 -29.19 8.30 -140.90
C GLY A 72 -30.10 9.08 -139.95
N ARG A 73 -31.39 8.74 -139.88
CA ARG A 73 -32.32 9.35 -138.91
C ARG A 73 -32.02 8.97 -137.46
N LEU A 74 -31.41 7.82 -137.19
CA LEU A 74 -31.00 7.45 -135.83
C LEU A 74 -29.70 8.14 -135.43
N GLU A 75 -28.77 8.39 -136.36
CA GLU A 75 -27.60 9.25 -136.15
C GLU A 75 -28.04 10.69 -135.79
N GLU A 76 -28.90 11.31 -136.60
CA GLU A 76 -29.50 12.63 -136.30
C GLU A 76 -30.18 12.66 -134.92
N GLN A 77 -30.95 11.62 -134.59
CA GLN A 77 -31.61 11.57 -133.28
C GLN A 77 -30.62 11.36 -132.13
N LEU A 78 -29.52 10.64 -132.32
CA LEU A 78 -28.49 10.41 -131.29
C LEU A 78 -27.77 11.72 -130.92
N GLU A 79 -27.51 12.60 -131.90
CA GLU A 79 -26.98 13.95 -131.64
C GLU A 79 -27.90 14.77 -130.73
N THR A 80 -29.23 14.58 -130.83
CA THR A 80 -30.21 15.27 -129.95
C THR A 80 -30.35 14.68 -128.54
N VAL A 81 -29.64 13.59 -128.20
CA VAL A 81 -29.69 13.00 -126.84
C VAL A 81 -28.78 13.80 -125.91
N GLY A 82 -29.24 14.96 -125.44
CA GLY A 82 -28.49 15.82 -124.50
C GLY A 82 -28.32 15.22 -123.10
N ALA A 83 -27.34 15.71 -122.34
CA ALA A 83 -27.36 15.56 -120.89
C ALA A 83 -28.49 16.46 -120.33
N GLY A 84 -29.31 15.93 -119.43
CA GLY A 84 -30.46 16.65 -118.89
C GLY A 84 -30.09 17.58 -117.73
N PRO A 85 -30.84 18.67 -117.50
CA PRO A 85 -30.64 19.56 -116.36
C PRO A 85 -31.07 18.94 -115.03
N ASP A 86 -31.76 17.80 -115.05
CA ASP A 86 -32.31 17.13 -113.87
C ASP A 86 -32.37 15.60 -114.04
N LEU A 87 -32.51 14.88 -112.91
CA LEU A 87 -32.56 13.41 -112.83
C LEU A 87 -33.67 12.78 -113.69
N HIS A 88 -34.83 13.44 -113.81
CA HIS A 88 -35.98 12.93 -114.55
C HIS A 88 -35.76 13.06 -116.06
N SER A 89 -35.17 14.17 -116.51
CA SER A 89 -34.76 14.42 -117.88
C SER A 89 -33.65 13.43 -118.31
N VAL A 90 -32.62 13.23 -117.48
CA VAL A 90 -31.57 12.22 -117.75
C VAL A 90 -32.15 10.80 -117.79
N SER A 91 -33.05 10.44 -116.86
CA SER A 91 -33.72 9.14 -116.88
C SER A 91 -34.61 8.95 -118.13
N ARG A 92 -35.24 10.02 -118.62
CA ARG A 92 -36.01 10.02 -119.87
C ARG A 92 -35.10 9.84 -121.10
N GLN A 93 -33.94 10.52 -121.14
CA GLN A 93 -32.96 10.36 -122.22
C GLN A 93 -32.31 8.97 -122.19
N LEU A 94 -32.04 8.39 -121.01
CA LEU A 94 -31.59 6.98 -120.88
C LEU A 94 -32.61 6.01 -121.47
N LYS A 95 -33.90 6.18 -121.18
CA LYS A 95 -34.96 5.33 -121.76
C LYS A 95 -35.12 5.52 -123.27
N ARG A 96 -34.93 6.75 -123.78
CA ARG A 96 -34.88 7.04 -125.22
C ARG A 96 -33.68 6.36 -125.88
N LEU A 97 -32.49 6.45 -125.28
CA LEU A 97 -31.27 5.81 -125.77
C LEU A 97 -31.39 4.28 -125.76
N GLN A 98 -31.92 3.69 -124.69
CA GLN A 98 -32.21 2.25 -124.63
C GLN A 98 -33.16 1.80 -125.76
N THR A 99 -34.14 2.64 -126.12
CA THR A 99 -35.04 2.38 -127.25
C THR A 99 -34.28 2.39 -128.59
N MET A 100 -33.30 3.29 -128.74
CA MET A 100 -32.41 3.35 -129.92
C MET A 100 -31.45 2.17 -129.98
N GLU A 101 -30.88 1.75 -128.84
CA GLU A 101 -30.03 0.56 -128.74
C GLU A 101 -30.81 -0.69 -129.21
N SER A 102 -32.04 -0.90 -128.71
CA SER A 102 -32.90 -2.00 -129.18
C SER A 102 -33.28 -1.91 -130.66
N GLN A 103 -33.55 -0.70 -131.20
CA GLN A 103 -33.82 -0.51 -132.62
C GLN A 103 -32.60 -0.86 -133.50
N VAL A 104 -31.38 -0.53 -133.07
CA VAL A 104 -30.16 -0.93 -133.78
C VAL A 104 -29.90 -2.43 -133.67
N GLU A 105 -30.23 -3.08 -132.56
CA GLU A 105 -30.18 -4.55 -132.44
C GLU A 105 -31.20 -5.26 -133.34
N GLU A 106 -32.40 -4.69 -133.52
CA GLU A 106 -33.41 -5.18 -134.46
C GLU A 106 -32.96 -4.97 -135.93
N TRP A 107 -32.48 -3.78 -136.27
CA TRP A 107 -31.97 -3.48 -137.61
C TRP A 107 -30.71 -4.28 -137.97
N TYR A 108 -29.87 -4.65 -137.00
CA TYR A 108 -28.75 -5.56 -137.22
C TYR A 108 -29.21 -6.97 -137.61
N LYS A 109 -30.34 -7.46 -137.05
CA LYS A 109 -30.98 -8.73 -137.45
C LYS A 109 -31.61 -8.61 -138.85
N GLU A 110 -32.35 -7.54 -139.12
CA GLU A 110 -32.96 -7.25 -140.42
C GLU A 110 -31.89 -7.16 -141.54
N VAL A 111 -30.73 -6.55 -141.27
CA VAL A 111 -29.57 -6.53 -142.18
C VAL A 111 -28.98 -7.93 -142.37
N GLY A 112 -28.92 -8.77 -141.32
CA GLY A 112 -28.53 -10.17 -141.44
C GLY A 112 -29.43 -10.98 -142.38
N GLU A 113 -30.75 -10.77 -142.30
CA GLU A 113 -31.72 -11.40 -143.21
C GLU A 113 -31.58 -10.89 -144.65
N LEU A 114 -31.42 -9.57 -144.85
CA LEU A 114 -31.15 -8.97 -146.16
C LEU A 114 -29.79 -9.44 -146.73
N GLN A 115 -28.82 -9.76 -145.89
CA GLN A 115 -27.51 -10.28 -146.28
C GLN A 115 -27.60 -11.74 -146.77
N VAL A 116 -28.45 -12.57 -146.15
CA VAL A 116 -28.77 -13.92 -146.66
C VAL A 116 -29.48 -13.82 -148.02
N GLN A 117 -30.42 -12.89 -148.18
CA GLN A 117 -31.13 -12.68 -149.45
C GLN A 117 -30.18 -12.15 -150.56
N ALA A 118 -29.24 -11.26 -150.22
CA ALA A 118 -28.22 -10.76 -151.15
C ALA A 118 -27.23 -11.87 -151.58
N ALA A 119 -26.85 -12.77 -150.66
CA ALA A 119 -25.99 -13.91 -150.96
C ALA A 119 -26.63 -14.89 -151.97
N ALA A 120 -27.96 -15.01 -151.97
CA ALA A 120 -28.71 -15.86 -152.89
C ALA A 120 -28.78 -15.34 -154.36
N LEU A 121 -28.32 -14.11 -154.63
CA LEU A 121 -28.30 -13.55 -156.00
C LEU A 121 -27.25 -14.27 -156.88
N PRO A 122 -27.62 -14.76 -158.09
CA PRO A 122 -26.67 -15.38 -159.03
C PRO A 122 -25.49 -14.47 -159.42
N PRO A 123 -24.30 -15.01 -159.71
CA PRO A 123 -23.10 -14.21 -160.00
C PRO A 123 -23.18 -13.39 -161.30
N GLN A 124 -24.16 -13.64 -162.18
CA GLN A 124 -24.41 -12.87 -163.42
C GLN A 124 -25.62 -11.92 -163.32
N ALA A 125 -26.25 -11.76 -162.15
CA ALA A 125 -27.41 -10.91 -161.98
C ALA A 125 -27.04 -9.41 -162.10
N GLY A 126 -27.75 -8.68 -162.95
CA GLY A 126 -27.63 -7.22 -163.04
C GLY A 126 -28.01 -6.55 -161.71
N GLY A 127 -27.28 -5.50 -161.33
CA GLY A 127 -27.50 -4.77 -160.06
C GLY A 127 -26.78 -5.36 -158.83
N ARG A 128 -26.22 -6.57 -158.90
CA ARG A 128 -25.54 -7.24 -157.75
C ARG A 128 -24.40 -6.41 -157.13
N GLN A 129 -23.71 -5.59 -157.92
CA GLN A 129 -22.64 -4.70 -157.45
C GLN A 129 -23.18 -3.53 -156.61
N GLU A 130 -24.35 -2.97 -156.95
CA GLU A 130 -25.00 -1.90 -156.20
C GLU A 130 -25.54 -2.41 -154.86
N VAL A 131 -26.14 -3.61 -154.86
CA VAL A 131 -26.55 -4.31 -153.63
C VAL A 131 -25.35 -4.51 -152.70
N GLY A 132 -24.22 -5.00 -153.21
CA GLY A 132 -23.00 -5.18 -152.42
C GLY A 132 -22.39 -3.88 -151.89
N GLN A 133 -22.50 -2.77 -152.64
CA GLN A 133 -22.07 -1.45 -152.17
C GLN A 133 -22.96 -0.93 -151.03
N ARG A 134 -24.29 -0.98 -151.17
CA ARG A 134 -25.20 -0.56 -150.09
C ARG A 134 -25.14 -1.48 -148.86
N GLN A 135 -24.98 -2.79 -149.06
CA GLN A 135 -24.75 -3.76 -147.98
C GLN A 135 -23.52 -3.37 -147.15
N ASN A 136 -22.39 -3.07 -147.80
CA ASN A 136 -21.17 -2.64 -147.11
C ASN A 136 -21.33 -1.27 -146.43
N ALA A 137 -22.05 -0.33 -147.04
CA ALA A 137 -22.34 0.98 -146.44
C ALA A 137 -23.17 0.81 -145.15
N VAL A 138 -24.31 0.13 -145.23
CA VAL A 138 -25.22 -0.15 -144.11
C VAL A 138 -24.50 -0.92 -142.98
N GLY A 139 -23.76 -1.98 -143.30
CA GLY A 139 -23.00 -2.75 -142.30
C GLY A 139 -21.92 -1.92 -141.60
N THR A 140 -21.17 -1.10 -142.36
CA THR A 140 -20.17 -0.17 -141.79
C THR A 140 -20.83 0.88 -140.88
N ARG A 141 -22.01 1.36 -141.27
CA ARG A 141 -22.76 2.40 -140.54
C ARG A 141 -23.30 1.89 -139.20
N ILE A 142 -23.87 0.68 -139.16
CA ILE A 142 -24.28 0.05 -137.90
C ILE A 142 -23.09 -0.15 -136.96
N VAL A 143 -21.96 -0.69 -137.44
CA VAL A 143 -20.77 -0.89 -136.59
C VAL A 143 -20.23 0.43 -136.03
N ARG A 144 -20.28 1.52 -136.82
CA ARG A 144 -19.89 2.87 -136.37
C ARG A 144 -20.85 3.47 -135.33
N LEU A 145 -22.14 3.11 -135.32
CA LEU A 145 -23.13 3.59 -134.36
C LEU A 145 -22.99 2.99 -132.95
N ILE A 146 -22.40 1.78 -132.83
CA ILE A 146 -22.34 1.04 -131.56
C ILE A 146 -21.56 1.79 -130.46
N GLU A 147 -20.39 2.35 -130.77
CA GLU A 147 -19.58 3.01 -129.73
C GLU A 147 -20.09 4.40 -129.33
N PRO A 148 -20.60 5.26 -130.26
CA PRO A 148 -21.37 6.45 -129.90
C PRO A 148 -22.57 6.16 -128.99
N LEU A 149 -23.35 5.10 -129.24
CA LEU A 149 -24.45 4.70 -128.36
C LEU A 149 -23.96 4.33 -126.95
N LYS A 150 -22.94 3.47 -126.85
CA LYS A 150 -22.33 3.09 -125.56
C LYS A 150 -21.74 4.29 -124.81
N GLU A 151 -21.04 5.19 -125.51
CA GLU A 151 -20.44 6.38 -124.90
C GLU A 151 -21.53 7.34 -124.41
N ARG A 152 -22.60 7.53 -125.19
CA ARG A 152 -23.78 8.27 -124.75
C ARG A 152 -24.40 7.64 -123.50
N ARG A 153 -24.43 6.31 -123.41
CA ARG A 153 -24.93 5.56 -122.24
C ARG A 153 -24.01 5.73 -121.03
N ARG A 154 -22.68 5.71 -121.19
CA ARG A 154 -21.70 6.02 -120.12
C ARG A 154 -21.95 7.42 -119.56
N ILE A 155 -22.01 8.44 -120.44
CA ILE A 155 -22.19 9.85 -120.04
C ILE A 155 -23.54 10.06 -119.34
N LEU A 156 -24.64 9.50 -119.88
CA LEU A 156 -25.94 9.64 -119.24
C LEU A 156 -26.05 8.88 -117.91
N LEU A 157 -25.38 7.74 -117.73
CA LEU A 157 -25.33 7.04 -116.44
C LEU A 157 -24.51 7.81 -115.40
N ALA A 158 -23.37 8.40 -115.79
CA ALA A 158 -22.60 9.28 -114.92
C ALA A 158 -23.40 10.54 -114.53
N SER A 159 -24.07 11.17 -115.50
CA SER A 159 -24.98 12.31 -115.26
C SER A 159 -26.15 11.94 -114.34
N LYS A 160 -26.69 10.71 -114.45
CA LYS A 160 -27.73 10.21 -113.55
C LYS A 160 -27.22 10.08 -112.11
N GLU A 161 -26.03 9.53 -111.92
CA GLU A 161 -25.45 9.40 -110.58
C GLU A 161 -25.12 10.76 -109.96
N VAL A 162 -24.58 11.70 -110.76
CA VAL A 162 -24.37 13.11 -110.35
C VAL A 162 -25.66 13.75 -109.84
N HIS A 163 -26.76 13.65 -110.60
CA HIS A 163 -28.06 14.22 -110.19
C HIS A 163 -28.69 13.48 -109.00
N GLN A 164 -28.58 12.14 -108.94
CA GLN A 164 -29.12 11.36 -107.83
C GLN A 164 -28.39 11.68 -106.53
N VAL A 165 -27.06 11.72 -106.54
CA VAL A 165 -26.25 12.04 -105.36
C VAL A 165 -26.36 13.53 -105.00
N SER A 166 -26.62 14.43 -105.95
CA SER A 166 -26.99 15.82 -105.65
C SER A 166 -28.29 15.90 -104.84
N HIS A 167 -29.33 15.16 -105.22
CA HIS A 167 -30.59 15.09 -104.46
C HIS A 167 -30.38 14.48 -103.08
N GLU A 168 -29.63 13.38 -102.98
CA GLU A 168 -29.33 12.74 -101.69
C GLU A 168 -28.53 13.67 -100.74
N LEU A 169 -27.66 14.54 -101.28
CA LEU A 169 -26.98 15.61 -100.50
C LEU A 169 -27.91 16.76 -100.09
N GLU A 170 -28.94 17.07 -100.90
CA GLU A 170 -29.94 18.09 -100.59
C GLU A 170 -30.98 17.61 -99.57
N ASP A 171 -31.33 16.32 -99.56
CA ASP A 171 -32.20 15.69 -98.55
C ASP A 171 -31.58 15.74 -97.14
N GLU A 172 -30.30 15.37 -97.00
CA GLU A 172 -29.59 15.39 -95.71
C GLU A 172 -29.22 16.81 -95.23
N LEU A 173 -29.56 17.86 -96.00
CA LEU A 173 -29.39 19.25 -95.61
C LEU A 173 -30.27 19.66 -94.41
N TRP A 174 -31.10 18.75 -93.89
CA TRP A 174 -31.66 18.75 -92.53
C TRP A 174 -30.69 19.24 -91.44
N VAL A 175 -29.38 18.98 -91.60
CA VAL A 175 -28.30 19.52 -90.74
C VAL A 175 -28.40 21.04 -90.55
N GLN A 176 -28.83 21.78 -91.58
CA GLN A 176 -29.02 23.24 -91.55
C GLN A 176 -30.06 23.69 -90.51
N ASP A 177 -31.16 22.94 -90.35
CA ASP A 177 -32.22 23.27 -89.39
C ASP A 177 -31.84 22.89 -87.94
N ARG A 178 -30.85 22.01 -87.79
CA ARG A 178 -30.38 21.49 -86.49
C ARG A 178 -29.17 22.22 -85.92
N LEU A 179 -28.28 22.74 -86.77
CA LEU A 179 -27.11 23.50 -86.36
C LEU A 179 -27.44 24.69 -85.43
N PRO A 180 -28.52 25.47 -85.64
CA PRO A 180 -28.96 26.50 -84.69
C PRO A 180 -29.20 25.98 -83.26
N LEU A 181 -29.75 24.76 -83.11
CA LEU A 181 -30.06 24.16 -81.80
C LEU A 181 -28.80 23.71 -81.04
N ALA A 182 -27.76 23.29 -81.77
CA ALA A 182 -26.45 22.97 -81.20
C ALA A 182 -25.67 24.23 -80.81
N THR A 183 -25.77 25.31 -81.59
CA THR A 183 -25.05 26.58 -81.36
C THR A 183 -25.69 27.55 -80.34
N LEU A 184 -26.83 27.18 -79.73
CA LEU A 184 -27.44 27.97 -78.65
C LEU A 184 -26.47 28.18 -77.49
N LYS A 185 -26.41 29.41 -76.96
CA LYS A 185 -25.55 29.82 -75.84
C LYS A 185 -26.28 29.99 -74.50
N ASP A 186 -27.59 29.75 -74.45
CA ASP A 186 -28.34 29.68 -73.20
C ASP A 186 -28.14 28.30 -72.55
N HIS A 187 -27.71 28.29 -71.29
CA HIS A 187 -27.46 27.07 -70.51
C HIS A 187 -28.49 26.85 -69.40
N GLY A 188 -29.38 27.81 -69.14
CA GLY A 188 -30.27 27.84 -67.97
C GLY A 188 -29.80 28.84 -66.90
N THR A 189 -30.66 29.08 -65.91
CA THR A 189 -30.42 30.00 -64.79
C THR A 189 -30.85 29.41 -63.43
N ASN A 190 -31.09 28.10 -63.40
CA ASN A 190 -31.31 27.29 -62.21
C ASN A 190 -31.14 25.80 -62.58
N LEU A 191 -30.86 24.95 -61.60
CA LEU A 191 -30.69 23.50 -61.77
C LEU A 191 -31.77 22.85 -62.66
N GLN A 192 -33.05 23.22 -62.50
CA GLN A 192 -34.17 22.66 -63.26
C GLN A 192 -34.13 23.04 -64.75
N THR A 193 -33.76 24.28 -65.10
CA THR A 193 -33.64 24.71 -66.51
C THR A 193 -32.42 24.10 -67.19
N VAL A 194 -31.28 23.96 -66.48
CA VAL A 194 -30.11 23.23 -66.99
C VAL A 194 -30.47 21.78 -67.30
N GLN A 195 -31.14 21.06 -66.37
CA GLN A 195 -31.60 19.68 -66.61
C GLN A 195 -32.53 19.56 -67.83
N GLN A 196 -33.38 20.55 -68.10
CA GLN A 196 -34.22 20.57 -69.30
C GLN A 196 -33.40 20.78 -70.58
N TYR A 197 -32.38 21.65 -70.54
CA TYR A 197 -31.50 21.88 -71.69
C TYR A 197 -30.55 20.71 -71.97
N ILE A 198 -30.05 20.03 -70.93
CA ILE A 198 -29.34 18.74 -71.06
C ILE A 198 -30.23 17.73 -71.80
N LYS A 199 -31.49 17.54 -71.37
CA LYS A 199 -32.43 16.62 -72.04
C LYS A 199 -32.70 17.01 -73.50
N LYS A 200 -32.80 18.31 -73.82
CA LYS A 200 -32.95 18.79 -75.21
C LYS A 200 -31.69 18.55 -76.06
N ASN A 201 -30.49 18.77 -75.53
CA ASN A 201 -29.24 18.45 -76.23
C ASN A 201 -29.04 16.94 -76.41
N GLN A 202 -29.36 16.12 -75.40
CA GLN A 202 -29.38 14.66 -75.50
C GLN A 202 -30.37 14.12 -76.54
N ASN A 203 -31.51 14.81 -76.76
CA ASN A 203 -32.41 14.49 -77.87
C ASN A 203 -31.74 14.78 -79.22
N LEU A 204 -31.13 15.97 -79.37
CA LEU A 204 -30.41 16.36 -80.59
C LEU A 204 -29.23 15.41 -80.90
N ARG A 205 -28.45 15.02 -79.90
CA ARG A 205 -27.35 14.04 -80.03
C ARG A 205 -27.86 12.65 -80.45
N ARG A 206 -29.06 12.26 -80.02
CA ARG A 206 -29.72 11.03 -80.51
C ARG A 206 -30.23 11.16 -81.94
N GLU A 207 -30.78 12.31 -82.34
CA GLU A 207 -31.13 12.58 -83.75
C GLU A 207 -29.88 12.51 -84.65
N ILE A 208 -28.78 13.16 -84.26
CA ILE A 208 -27.47 13.09 -84.93
C ILE A 208 -27.01 11.63 -85.05
N GLN A 209 -27.04 10.86 -83.96
CA GLN A 209 -26.59 9.45 -83.98
C GLN A 209 -27.46 8.55 -84.88
N VAL A 210 -28.73 8.87 -85.08
CA VAL A 210 -29.64 8.16 -86.00
C VAL A 210 -29.39 8.53 -87.47
N HIS A 211 -29.17 9.82 -87.77
CA HIS A 211 -28.81 10.26 -89.12
C HIS A 211 -27.39 9.83 -89.54
N LYS A 212 -26.46 9.64 -88.59
CA LYS A 212 -25.04 9.38 -88.86
C LYS A 212 -24.73 8.33 -89.93
N PRO A 213 -25.20 7.07 -89.85
CA PRO A 213 -24.88 6.06 -90.88
C PRO A 213 -25.36 6.47 -92.28
N ARG A 214 -26.43 7.26 -92.37
CA ARG A 214 -27.00 7.73 -93.63
C ARG A 214 -26.24 8.93 -94.21
N VAL A 215 -25.93 9.93 -93.39
CA VAL A 215 -25.13 11.09 -93.82
C VAL A 215 -23.73 10.64 -94.23
N ASP A 216 -23.10 9.74 -93.46
CA ASP A 216 -21.78 9.21 -93.79
C ASP A 216 -21.81 8.40 -95.13
N GLU A 217 -22.83 7.57 -95.39
CA GLU A 217 -23.04 6.87 -96.69
C GLU A 217 -23.15 7.85 -97.87
N VAL A 218 -23.96 8.89 -97.73
CA VAL A 218 -24.18 9.91 -98.77
C VAL A 218 -22.91 10.71 -99.03
N LEU A 219 -22.15 11.06 -97.97
CA LEU A 219 -20.86 11.74 -98.10
C LEU A 219 -19.81 10.86 -98.80
N GLU A 220 -19.75 9.56 -98.54
CA GLU A 220 -18.85 8.64 -99.25
C GLU A 220 -19.20 8.52 -100.75
N ARG A 221 -20.48 8.34 -101.08
CA ARG A 221 -20.95 8.29 -102.49
C ARG A 221 -20.70 9.63 -103.20
N ALA A 222 -20.94 10.74 -102.52
CA ALA A 222 -20.62 12.08 -103.02
C ALA A 222 -19.12 12.30 -103.24
N ALA A 223 -18.25 11.82 -102.36
CA ALA A 223 -16.80 11.88 -102.55
C ALA A 223 -16.35 11.07 -103.79
N ALA A 224 -16.93 9.88 -104.01
CA ALA A 224 -16.66 9.08 -105.19
C ALA A 224 -17.05 9.82 -106.50
N VAL A 225 -18.25 10.41 -106.55
CA VAL A 225 -18.71 11.21 -107.71
C VAL A 225 -17.88 12.50 -107.88
N ALA A 226 -17.58 13.19 -106.78
CA ALA A 226 -16.80 14.42 -106.76
C ALA A 226 -15.36 14.26 -107.27
N SER A 227 -14.80 13.04 -107.21
CA SER A 227 -13.48 12.71 -107.77
C SER A 227 -13.41 12.83 -109.30
N ILE A 228 -14.56 12.75 -109.98
CA ILE A 228 -14.67 12.83 -111.44
C ILE A 228 -14.45 14.28 -111.89
N LYS A 229 -13.44 14.49 -112.75
CA LYS A 229 -13.11 15.80 -113.33
C LYS A 229 -14.06 16.21 -114.48
N SER A 230 -15.37 16.13 -114.25
CA SER A 230 -16.41 16.73 -115.08
C SER A 230 -16.89 18.06 -114.48
N PRO A 231 -17.28 19.08 -115.29
CA PRO A 231 -18.01 20.25 -114.81
C PRO A 231 -19.37 19.89 -114.18
N GLU A 232 -19.98 18.76 -114.56
CA GLU A 232 -21.27 18.32 -114.01
C GLU A 232 -21.15 17.96 -112.52
N ALA A 233 -20.01 17.40 -112.11
CA ALA A 233 -19.70 17.08 -110.72
C ALA A 233 -19.34 18.32 -109.85
N GLU A 234 -19.31 19.52 -110.43
CA GLU A 234 -19.03 20.77 -109.68
C GLU A 234 -20.23 21.24 -108.84
N GLY A 235 -21.43 20.72 -109.08
CA GLY A 235 -22.56 20.82 -108.14
C GLY A 235 -22.30 19.97 -106.90
N VAL A 236 -22.06 18.66 -107.12
CA VAL A 236 -21.78 17.66 -106.07
C VAL A 236 -20.59 18.08 -105.21
N ARG A 237 -19.48 18.58 -105.77
CA ARG A 237 -18.32 19.06 -104.98
C ARG A 237 -18.69 20.12 -103.95
N ARG A 238 -19.47 21.14 -104.34
CA ARG A 238 -19.88 22.23 -103.44
C ARG A 238 -20.93 21.80 -102.42
N LEU A 239 -21.83 20.89 -102.79
CA LEU A 239 -22.80 20.30 -101.85
C LEU A 239 -22.12 19.37 -100.83
N LEU A 240 -21.15 18.56 -101.27
CA LEU A 240 -20.32 17.69 -100.42
C LEU A 240 -19.53 18.49 -99.39
N GLU A 241 -18.81 19.53 -99.83
CA GLU A 241 -18.04 20.41 -98.93
C GLU A 241 -18.94 21.10 -97.91
N ARG A 242 -20.10 21.62 -98.36
CA ARG A 242 -21.09 22.28 -97.51
C ARG A 242 -21.72 21.32 -96.49
N LEU A 243 -22.17 20.13 -96.92
CA LEU A 243 -22.78 19.17 -96.00
C LEU A 243 -21.73 18.62 -95.02
N GLY A 244 -20.53 18.26 -95.50
CA GLY A 244 -19.46 17.74 -94.65
C GLY A 244 -18.98 18.72 -93.59
N THR A 245 -18.83 20.00 -93.93
CA THR A 245 -18.47 21.05 -92.96
C THR A 245 -19.58 21.29 -91.93
N MET A 246 -20.83 21.44 -92.38
CA MET A 246 -21.97 21.63 -91.47
C MET A 246 -22.26 20.40 -90.61
N TRP A 247 -21.97 19.18 -91.09
CA TRP A 247 -22.14 17.92 -90.37
C TRP A 247 -21.10 17.76 -89.25
N GLY A 248 -19.83 18.04 -89.55
CA GLY A 248 -18.76 18.11 -88.56
C GLY A 248 -19.00 19.18 -87.51
N GLU A 249 -19.46 20.38 -87.92
CA GLU A 249 -19.82 21.44 -86.98
C GLU A 249 -21.02 21.06 -86.11
N LEU A 250 -22.09 20.46 -86.68
CA LEU A 250 -23.25 20.03 -85.89
C LEU A 250 -22.85 19.02 -84.79
N GLN A 251 -21.98 18.05 -85.10
CA GLN A 251 -21.43 17.12 -84.12
C GLN A 251 -20.60 17.85 -83.06
N GLU A 252 -19.63 18.67 -83.47
CA GLU A 252 -18.71 19.35 -82.56
C GLU A 252 -19.44 20.34 -81.63
N GLN A 253 -20.37 21.13 -82.16
CA GLN A 253 -21.15 22.08 -81.36
C GLN A 253 -22.15 21.35 -80.43
N ALA A 254 -22.71 20.21 -80.84
CA ALA A 254 -23.58 19.42 -79.97
C ALA A 254 -22.83 18.85 -78.76
N GLU A 255 -21.61 18.32 -78.95
CA GLU A 255 -20.74 17.83 -77.88
C GLU A 255 -20.19 18.97 -77.00
N ARG A 256 -19.72 20.09 -77.58
CA ARG A 256 -19.33 21.30 -76.82
C ARG A 256 -20.48 21.82 -75.96
N ARG A 257 -21.70 21.86 -76.50
CA ARG A 257 -22.89 22.30 -75.77
C ARG A 257 -23.28 21.32 -74.66
N GLN A 258 -23.10 20.01 -74.85
CA GLN A 258 -23.24 19.03 -73.76
C GLN A 258 -22.24 19.32 -72.63
N GLN A 259 -20.95 19.45 -72.94
CA GLN A 259 -19.90 19.72 -71.95
C GLN A 259 -20.17 21.02 -71.16
N SER A 260 -20.56 22.09 -71.85
CA SER A 260 -20.94 23.37 -71.24
C SER A 260 -22.18 23.26 -70.34
N LEU A 261 -23.20 22.51 -70.76
CA LEU A 261 -24.39 22.23 -69.95
C LEU A 261 -24.08 21.38 -68.72
N ASP A 262 -23.20 20.38 -68.82
CA ASP A 262 -22.81 19.53 -67.69
C ASP A 262 -21.95 20.28 -66.67
N ALA A 263 -21.06 21.19 -67.12
CA ALA A 263 -20.33 22.09 -66.23
C ALA A 263 -21.27 23.11 -65.55
N THR A 264 -22.23 23.68 -66.28
CA THR A 264 -23.27 24.55 -65.71
C THR A 264 -24.14 23.79 -64.70
N TYR A 265 -24.44 22.51 -64.95
CA TYR A 265 -25.20 21.66 -64.03
C TYR A 265 -24.45 21.44 -62.72
N GLN A 266 -23.16 21.14 -62.77
CA GLN A 266 -22.33 20.99 -61.57
C GLN A 266 -22.25 22.29 -60.76
N LEU A 267 -22.20 23.45 -61.42
CA LEU A 267 -22.25 24.76 -60.76
C LEU A 267 -23.60 25.02 -60.08
N GLU A 268 -24.71 24.81 -60.79
CA GLU A 268 -26.06 25.02 -60.24
C GLU A 268 -26.38 24.04 -59.10
N GLN A 269 -25.86 22.81 -59.17
CA GLN A 269 -25.92 21.86 -58.05
C GLN A 269 -25.10 22.37 -56.86
N TYR A 270 -23.86 22.83 -57.09
CA TYR A 270 -23.04 23.40 -56.02
C TYR A 270 -23.69 24.61 -55.34
N TYR A 271 -24.32 25.53 -56.10
CA TYR A 271 -25.05 26.66 -55.50
C TYR A 271 -26.33 26.25 -54.77
N PHE A 272 -26.99 25.17 -55.19
CA PHE A 272 -28.10 24.58 -54.43
C PHE A 272 -27.62 23.99 -53.11
N ASP A 273 -26.60 23.11 -53.16
CA ASP A 273 -26.01 22.46 -51.99
C ASP A 273 -25.46 23.49 -50.98
N VAL A 274 -24.80 24.56 -51.46
CA VAL A 274 -24.35 25.69 -50.63
C VAL A 274 -25.53 26.40 -49.96
N ALA A 275 -26.66 26.59 -50.63
CA ALA A 275 -27.80 27.30 -50.05
C ALA A 275 -28.50 26.48 -48.94
N GLU A 276 -28.56 25.15 -49.07
CA GLU A 276 -29.04 24.28 -48.00
C GLU A 276 -28.12 24.35 -46.76
N VAL A 277 -26.80 24.34 -46.98
CA VAL A 277 -25.81 24.49 -45.91
C VAL A 277 -25.83 25.89 -45.28
N GLU A 278 -25.91 26.97 -46.06
CA GLU A 278 -26.03 28.34 -45.53
C GLU A 278 -27.30 28.52 -44.67
N SER A 279 -28.42 27.89 -45.05
CA SER A 279 -29.65 27.88 -44.23
C SER A 279 -29.45 27.13 -42.92
N TRP A 280 -28.92 25.90 -42.98
CA TRP A 280 -28.71 25.06 -41.80
C TRP A 280 -27.72 25.68 -40.80
N LEU A 281 -26.63 26.30 -41.28
CA LEU A 281 -25.67 27.02 -40.45
C LEU A 281 -26.35 28.17 -39.68
N GLY A 282 -27.15 28.99 -40.37
CA GLY A 282 -27.89 30.10 -39.74
C GLY A 282 -28.97 29.63 -38.74
N GLU A 283 -29.59 28.47 -38.98
CA GLU A 283 -30.50 27.85 -38.01
C GLU A 283 -29.77 27.40 -36.73
N GLN A 284 -28.58 26.80 -36.85
CA GLN A 284 -27.78 26.42 -35.67
C GLN A 284 -27.21 27.64 -34.93
N GLU A 285 -26.75 28.66 -35.66
CA GLU A 285 -26.27 29.93 -35.09
C GLU A 285 -27.36 30.58 -34.23
N LEU A 286 -28.58 30.72 -34.78
CA LEU A 286 -29.73 31.29 -34.08
C LEU A 286 -30.12 30.49 -32.82
N LEU A 287 -30.02 29.16 -32.86
CA LEU A 287 -30.24 28.31 -31.68
C LEU A 287 -29.18 28.56 -30.61
N LEU A 288 -27.90 28.67 -31.00
CA LEU A 288 -26.77 28.86 -30.09
C LEU A 288 -26.72 30.27 -29.47
N MET A 289 -27.25 31.29 -30.15
CA MET A 289 -27.41 32.65 -29.61
C MET A 289 -28.40 32.74 -28.42
N SER A 290 -29.12 31.67 -28.07
CA SER A 290 -30.04 31.66 -26.92
C SER A 290 -29.32 31.64 -25.57
N GLU A 291 -29.41 32.69 -24.75
CA GLU A 291 -28.85 32.72 -23.38
C GLU A 291 -29.65 31.88 -22.35
N GLU A 292 -29.93 30.61 -22.65
CA GLU A 292 -30.41 29.64 -21.66
C GLU A 292 -29.27 29.31 -20.68
N LYS A 293 -29.33 29.92 -19.49
CA LYS A 293 -28.43 29.67 -18.36
C LYS A 293 -29.10 28.76 -17.33
N GLY A 294 -28.29 27.97 -16.63
CA GLY A 294 -28.77 27.19 -15.49
C GLY A 294 -29.14 28.06 -14.29
N LYS A 295 -29.80 27.47 -13.30
CA LYS A 295 -30.13 28.12 -12.01
C LYS A 295 -29.51 27.43 -10.80
N ASP A 296 -29.01 26.23 -11.03
CA ASP A 296 -28.45 25.30 -10.06
C ASP A 296 -27.56 24.29 -10.83
N GLU A 297 -26.80 23.48 -10.09
CA GLU A 297 -25.88 22.46 -10.63
C GLU A 297 -26.57 21.54 -11.67
N GLN A 298 -27.75 21.03 -11.32
CA GLN A 298 -28.47 20.00 -12.07
C GLN A 298 -29.13 20.53 -13.36
N SER A 299 -29.69 21.74 -13.33
CA SER A 299 -30.24 22.41 -14.53
C SER A 299 -29.12 22.84 -15.48
N THR A 300 -27.98 23.30 -14.95
CA THR A 300 -26.79 23.59 -15.76
C THR A 300 -26.26 22.32 -16.42
N LEU A 301 -26.18 21.21 -15.68
CA LEU A 301 -25.77 19.89 -16.19
C LEU A 301 -26.74 19.34 -17.27
N GLN A 302 -28.04 19.64 -17.18
CA GLN A 302 -29.02 19.30 -18.22
C GLN A 302 -28.83 20.15 -19.49
N LEU A 303 -28.57 21.46 -19.35
CA LEU A 303 -28.25 22.34 -20.47
C LEU A 303 -26.93 21.95 -21.14
N LEU A 304 -25.90 21.59 -20.37
CA LEU A 304 -24.63 21.08 -20.91
C LEU A 304 -24.84 19.77 -21.68
N LYS A 305 -25.62 18.81 -21.17
CA LYS A 305 -25.97 17.57 -21.89
C LYS A 305 -26.76 17.81 -23.19
N LYS A 306 -27.65 18.81 -23.20
CA LYS A 306 -28.34 19.29 -24.42
C LYS A 306 -27.33 19.90 -25.41
N HIS A 307 -26.37 20.68 -24.91
CA HIS A 307 -25.35 21.35 -25.70
C HIS A 307 -24.34 20.38 -26.34
N LEU A 308 -23.85 19.37 -25.60
CA LEU A 308 -22.97 18.32 -26.14
C LEU A 308 -23.60 17.53 -27.30
N LEU A 309 -24.93 17.38 -27.30
CA LEU A 309 -25.65 16.80 -28.45
C LEU A 309 -25.68 17.77 -29.64
N THR A 310 -25.84 19.07 -29.40
CA THR A 310 -25.75 20.11 -30.45
C THR A 310 -24.35 20.20 -31.04
N GLU A 311 -23.31 20.20 -30.21
CA GLU A 311 -21.90 20.08 -30.60
C GLU A 311 -21.71 18.88 -31.53
N GLN A 312 -22.14 17.68 -31.12
CA GLN A 312 -22.04 16.48 -31.96
C GLN A 312 -22.81 16.61 -33.30
N THR A 313 -23.95 17.29 -33.34
CA THR A 313 -24.64 17.56 -34.62
C THR A 313 -23.88 18.55 -35.52
N VAL A 314 -23.12 19.48 -34.93
CA VAL A 314 -22.26 20.40 -35.70
C VAL A 314 -20.99 19.71 -36.19
N GLU A 315 -20.38 18.82 -35.40
CA GLU A 315 -19.23 18.01 -35.83
C GLU A 315 -19.60 17.02 -36.94
N ASN A 316 -20.72 16.30 -36.81
CA ASN A 316 -21.20 15.37 -37.84
C ASN A 316 -21.44 16.04 -39.21
N TYR A 317 -21.59 17.35 -39.26
CA TYR A 317 -21.79 18.12 -40.48
C TYR A 317 -20.48 18.45 -41.24
N GLU A 318 -19.31 18.20 -40.63
CA GLU A 318 -17.99 18.48 -41.23
C GLU A 318 -17.82 17.79 -42.60
N GLU A 319 -18.28 16.55 -42.75
CA GLU A 319 -18.18 15.81 -44.02
C GLU A 319 -19.05 16.43 -45.14
N THR A 320 -20.12 17.14 -44.80
CA THR A 320 -20.92 17.94 -45.75
C THR A 320 -20.14 19.16 -46.23
N ILE A 321 -19.46 19.87 -45.33
CA ILE A 321 -18.58 21.00 -45.65
C ILE A 321 -17.37 20.52 -46.48
N ALA A 322 -16.82 19.35 -46.15
CA ALA A 322 -15.75 18.70 -46.90
C ALA A 322 -16.22 18.28 -48.31
N GLN A 323 -17.46 17.83 -48.47
CA GLN A 323 -18.06 17.51 -49.77
C GLN A 323 -18.25 18.75 -50.64
N LEU A 324 -18.80 19.84 -50.11
CA LEU A 324 -18.83 21.14 -50.80
C LEU A 324 -17.42 21.58 -51.22
N SER A 325 -16.44 21.45 -50.33
CA SER A 325 -15.03 21.74 -50.60
C SER A 325 -14.40 20.83 -51.66
N ARG A 326 -14.95 19.64 -51.92
CA ARG A 326 -14.53 18.75 -53.02
C ARG A 326 -15.20 19.16 -54.34
N GLN A 327 -16.50 19.49 -54.32
CA GLN A 327 -17.24 20.01 -55.49
C GLN A 327 -16.66 21.35 -55.98
N CYS A 328 -16.39 22.28 -55.06
CA CYS A 328 -15.72 23.55 -55.35
C CYS A 328 -14.39 23.34 -56.09
N ARG A 329 -13.51 22.46 -55.57
CA ARG A 329 -12.23 22.16 -56.24
C ARG A 329 -12.41 21.57 -57.65
N ALA A 330 -13.35 20.65 -57.86
CA ALA A 330 -13.63 20.11 -59.19
C ALA A 330 -14.08 21.20 -60.18
N LEU A 331 -14.93 22.15 -59.74
CA LEU A 331 -15.35 23.30 -60.56
C LEU A 331 -14.20 24.28 -60.89
N LEU A 332 -13.21 24.41 -60.00
CA LEU A 332 -11.99 25.18 -60.24
C LEU A 332 -11.05 24.46 -61.22
N GLU A 333 -10.87 23.14 -61.08
CA GLU A 333 -10.06 22.31 -61.99
C GLU A 333 -10.64 22.26 -63.43
N LEU A 334 -11.97 22.34 -63.56
CA LEU A 334 -12.66 22.50 -64.85
C LEU A 334 -12.54 23.91 -65.46
N GLY A 335 -11.95 24.88 -64.75
CA GLY A 335 -11.72 26.24 -65.26
C GLY A 335 -13.00 27.03 -65.54
N HIS A 336 -14.07 26.82 -64.76
CA HIS A 336 -15.37 27.42 -65.02
C HIS A 336 -15.32 28.97 -65.00
N PRO A 337 -16.03 29.70 -65.89
CA PRO A 337 -15.98 31.18 -65.92
C PRO A 337 -16.34 31.90 -64.60
N GLN A 338 -17.03 31.22 -63.68
CA GLN A 338 -17.40 31.73 -62.35
C GLN A 338 -16.49 31.20 -61.21
N SER A 339 -15.31 30.63 -61.51
CA SER A 339 -14.38 30.07 -60.52
C SER A 339 -14.10 31.00 -59.33
N GLU A 340 -13.89 32.30 -59.54
CA GLU A 340 -13.73 33.26 -58.44
C GLU A 340 -14.97 33.36 -57.54
N GLN A 341 -16.18 33.33 -58.11
CA GLN A 341 -17.43 33.43 -57.37
C GLN A 341 -17.71 32.15 -56.57
N VAL A 342 -17.38 30.99 -57.14
CA VAL A 342 -17.42 29.67 -56.47
C VAL A 342 -16.45 29.65 -55.27
N SER A 343 -15.18 30.02 -55.49
CA SER A 343 -14.18 30.07 -54.42
C SER A 343 -14.56 31.04 -53.29
N ARG A 344 -15.04 32.25 -53.63
CA ARG A 344 -15.51 33.23 -52.63
C ARG A 344 -16.70 32.73 -51.81
N ARG A 345 -17.61 31.94 -52.41
CA ARG A 345 -18.74 31.32 -51.70
C ARG A 345 -18.30 30.17 -50.80
N GLN A 346 -17.39 29.31 -51.25
CA GLN A 346 -16.82 28.27 -50.38
C GLN A 346 -16.18 28.90 -49.14
N SER A 347 -15.31 29.89 -49.33
CA SER A 347 -14.68 30.62 -48.23
C SER A 347 -15.63 31.55 -47.45
N GLN A 348 -16.93 31.60 -47.78
CA GLN A 348 -17.96 32.15 -46.90
C GLN A 348 -18.54 31.04 -46.01
N VAL A 349 -18.94 29.90 -46.59
CA VAL A 349 -19.41 28.71 -45.87
C VAL A 349 -18.37 28.22 -44.87
N ASP A 350 -17.10 28.11 -45.27
CA ASP A 350 -16.00 27.66 -44.39
C ASP A 350 -15.87 28.55 -43.14
N ARG A 351 -16.02 29.88 -43.30
CA ARG A 351 -15.93 30.85 -42.19
C ARG A 351 -17.17 30.82 -41.30
N LEU A 352 -18.35 30.63 -41.87
CA LEU A 352 -19.59 30.45 -41.09
C LEU A 352 -19.52 29.16 -40.26
N TYR A 353 -19.00 28.06 -40.82
CA TYR A 353 -18.83 26.81 -40.09
C TYR A 353 -17.80 26.91 -38.95
N VAL A 354 -16.65 27.56 -39.19
CA VAL A 354 -15.66 27.83 -38.11
C VAL A 354 -16.27 28.71 -37.02
N SER A 355 -16.92 29.83 -37.39
CA SER A 355 -17.58 30.72 -36.42
C SER A 355 -18.70 30.02 -35.64
N LEU A 356 -19.35 29.01 -36.22
CA LEU A 356 -20.34 28.18 -35.55
C LEU A 356 -19.68 27.24 -34.52
N LYS A 357 -18.55 26.59 -34.86
CA LYS A 357 -17.79 25.79 -33.89
C LYS A 357 -17.21 26.65 -32.76
N ASP A 358 -16.73 27.85 -33.06
CA ASP A 358 -16.27 28.81 -32.04
C ASP A 358 -17.41 29.18 -31.07
N LEU A 359 -18.62 29.43 -31.57
CA LEU A 359 -19.81 29.72 -30.76
C LEU A 359 -20.29 28.49 -29.94
N VAL A 360 -20.15 27.28 -30.47
CA VAL A 360 -20.38 26.03 -29.72
C VAL A 360 -19.44 25.94 -28.54
N GLU A 361 -18.12 26.10 -28.73
CA GLU A 361 -17.14 25.99 -27.65
C GLU A 361 -17.24 27.16 -26.65
N GLU A 362 -17.55 28.38 -27.09
CA GLU A 362 -17.76 29.51 -26.18
C GLU A 362 -18.97 29.28 -25.27
N ARG A 363 -20.08 28.74 -25.81
CA ARG A 363 -21.28 28.41 -25.03
C ARG A 363 -21.04 27.23 -24.09
N LYS A 364 -20.29 26.22 -24.53
CA LYS A 364 -19.86 25.07 -23.74
C LYS A 364 -19.04 25.50 -22.53
N GLY A 365 -17.98 26.28 -22.74
CA GLY A 365 -17.12 26.80 -21.67
C GLY A 365 -17.90 27.66 -20.66
N LYS A 366 -18.87 28.47 -21.11
CA LYS A 366 -19.77 29.23 -20.21
C LYS A 366 -20.67 28.32 -19.35
N LEU A 367 -21.20 27.23 -19.92
CA LEU A 367 -22.02 26.25 -19.19
C LEU A 367 -21.18 25.39 -18.25
N GLU A 368 -19.95 25.03 -18.64
CA GLU A 368 -19.01 24.30 -17.80
C GLU A 368 -18.54 25.14 -16.61
N GLN A 369 -18.17 26.42 -16.82
CA GLN A 369 -17.88 27.36 -15.73
C GLN A 369 -19.06 27.47 -14.76
N GLN A 370 -20.29 27.72 -15.26
CA GLN A 370 -21.49 27.74 -14.41
C GLN A 370 -21.69 26.43 -13.63
N TYR A 371 -21.46 25.27 -14.26
CA TYR A 371 -21.57 23.97 -13.60
C TYR A 371 -20.56 23.83 -12.45
N TRP A 372 -19.28 24.14 -12.71
CA TRP A 372 -18.22 24.04 -11.71
C TRP A 372 -18.38 25.04 -10.57
N LEU A 373 -18.86 26.26 -10.84
CA LEU A 373 -19.17 27.25 -9.81
C LEU A 373 -20.26 26.75 -8.84
N TYR A 374 -21.35 26.16 -9.36
CA TYR A 374 -22.41 25.58 -8.52
C TYR A 374 -21.93 24.33 -7.76
N GLN A 375 -21.14 23.45 -8.41
CA GLN A 375 -20.57 22.27 -7.77
C GLN A 375 -19.60 22.66 -6.64
N LEU A 376 -18.75 23.67 -6.85
CA LEU A 376 -17.86 24.19 -5.80
C LEU A 376 -18.66 24.83 -4.66
N ASN A 377 -19.64 25.68 -4.96
CA ASN A 377 -20.49 26.30 -3.93
C ASN A 377 -21.15 25.24 -3.03
N ARG A 378 -21.68 24.15 -3.62
CA ARG A 378 -22.25 23.04 -2.84
C ARG A 378 -21.21 22.37 -1.93
N GLU A 379 -20.00 22.10 -2.41
CA GLU A 379 -18.94 21.48 -1.58
C GLU A 379 -18.42 22.42 -0.47
N VAL A 380 -18.42 23.74 -0.71
CA VAL A 380 -18.14 24.78 0.31
C VAL A 380 -19.24 24.81 1.36
N ASP A 381 -20.51 24.98 0.97
CA ASP A 381 -21.67 25.01 1.88
C ASP A 381 -21.74 23.72 2.74
N GLU A 382 -21.50 22.55 2.14
CA GLU A 382 -21.46 21.25 2.84
C GLU A 382 -20.21 21.07 3.74
N LEU A 383 -19.18 21.90 3.58
CA LEU A 383 -17.99 21.91 4.44
C LEU A 383 -18.15 22.91 5.59
N GLU A 384 -18.60 24.13 5.32
CA GLU A 384 -18.95 25.13 6.34
C GLU A 384 -20.01 24.60 7.31
N HIS A 385 -21.08 23.98 6.80
CA HIS A 385 -22.11 23.38 7.65
C HIS A 385 -21.55 22.26 8.55
N TRP A 386 -20.63 21.45 8.03
CA TRP A 386 -19.97 20.40 8.81
C TRP A 386 -18.99 20.97 9.85
N ILE A 387 -18.27 22.04 9.53
CA ILE A 387 -17.42 22.76 10.48
C ILE A 387 -18.28 23.25 11.66
N ALA A 388 -19.40 23.93 11.38
CA ALA A 388 -20.34 24.39 12.40
C ALA A 388 -20.93 23.25 13.27
N GLU A 389 -21.17 22.05 12.71
CA GLU A 389 -21.52 20.88 13.53
C GLU A 389 -20.41 20.46 14.53
N LYS A 390 -19.13 20.66 14.18
CA LYS A 390 -17.98 20.32 15.05
C LYS A 390 -17.69 21.42 16.06
N GLU A 391 -17.91 22.68 15.71
CA GLU A 391 -17.80 23.82 16.63
C GLU A 391 -18.68 23.63 17.88
N VAL A 392 -19.90 23.10 17.72
CA VAL A 392 -20.81 22.79 18.85
C VAL A 392 -20.18 21.79 19.85
N VAL A 393 -19.32 20.88 19.38
CA VAL A 393 -18.62 19.91 20.23
C VAL A 393 -17.33 20.52 20.81
N ALA A 394 -16.57 21.27 20.00
CA ALA A 394 -15.35 21.97 20.40
C ALA A 394 -15.63 23.03 21.48
N GLY A 395 -16.65 23.86 21.29
CA GLY A 395 -17.08 24.91 22.21
C GLY A 395 -17.82 24.42 23.48
N SER A 396 -17.89 23.11 23.73
CA SER A 396 -18.57 22.56 24.90
C SER A 396 -17.91 23.01 26.21
N PRO A 397 -18.65 23.63 27.16
CA PRO A 397 -18.08 24.16 28.41
C PRO A 397 -17.89 23.09 29.51
N GLU A 398 -18.22 21.82 29.27
CA GLU A 398 -18.19 20.79 30.31
C GLU A 398 -16.75 20.36 30.66
N LEU A 399 -16.26 20.71 31.85
CA LEU A 399 -14.89 20.41 32.28
C LEU A 399 -14.76 19.10 33.10
N GLY A 400 -15.81 18.29 33.19
CA GLY A 400 -15.90 17.16 34.11
C GLY A 400 -16.52 17.53 35.46
N GLN A 401 -16.55 16.56 36.39
CA GLN A 401 -17.15 16.70 37.73
C GLN A 401 -16.30 16.02 38.82
N ASP A 402 -15.64 14.93 38.45
CA ASP A 402 -14.59 14.26 39.21
C ASP A 402 -13.48 13.78 38.26
N PHE A 403 -12.46 13.11 38.81
CA PHE A 403 -11.28 12.66 38.08
C PHE A 403 -11.60 11.62 36.98
N GLU A 404 -12.49 10.67 37.26
CA GLU A 404 -12.92 9.66 36.28
C GLU A 404 -13.68 10.34 35.13
N HIS A 405 -14.57 11.28 35.44
CA HIS A 405 -15.38 11.96 34.45
C HIS A 405 -14.54 12.87 33.54
N VAL A 406 -13.61 13.66 34.09
CA VAL A 406 -12.74 14.51 33.25
C VAL A 406 -11.76 13.69 32.41
N THR A 407 -11.24 12.57 32.92
CA THR A 407 -10.41 11.65 32.14
C THR A 407 -11.19 11.11 30.93
N LEU A 408 -12.41 10.62 31.15
CA LEU A 408 -13.28 10.12 30.08
C LEU A 408 -13.66 11.22 29.06
N LEU A 409 -13.84 12.47 29.48
CA LEU A 409 -14.05 13.60 28.57
C LEU A 409 -12.79 13.91 27.76
N GLN A 410 -11.61 13.90 28.40
CA GLN A 410 -10.34 14.20 27.74
C GLN A 410 -9.98 13.12 26.69
N GLU A 411 -10.15 11.83 27.01
CA GLU A 411 -9.94 10.73 26.07
C GLU A 411 -10.85 10.86 24.84
N LYS A 412 -12.16 11.03 25.05
CA LYS A 412 -13.14 11.23 23.96
C LYS A 412 -12.87 12.49 23.15
N PHE A 413 -12.43 13.56 23.79
CA PHE A 413 -12.14 14.81 23.09
C PHE A 413 -10.87 14.72 22.25
N LEU A 414 -9.84 13.98 22.70
CA LEU A 414 -8.65 13.69 21.91
C LEU A 414 -8.96 12.77 20.72
N GLU A 415 -9.84 11.79 20.88
CA GLU A 415 -10.37 10.97 19.78
C GLU A 415 -11.12 11.84 18.76
N PHE A 416 -12.12 12.60 19.20
CA PHE A 416 -12.86 13.57 18.38
C PHE A 416 -11.95 14.56 17.65
N ALA A 417 -10.95 15.12 18.33
CA ALA A 417 -10.02 16.09 17.75
C ALA A 417 -9.11 15.44 16.69
N SER A 418 -8.66 14.20 16.90
CA SER A 418 -7.87 13.46 15.92
C SER A 418 -8.68 13.05 14.69
N GLU A 419 -9.92 12.61 14.87
CA GLU A 419 -10.82 12.26 13.75
C GLU A 419 -11.23 13.50 12.95
N THR A 420 -11.70 14.55 13.65
CA THR A 420 -12.12 15.81 13.03
C THR A 420 -10.94 16.48 12.32
N GLY A 421 -9.77 16.53 12.96
CA GLY A 421 -8.53 17.05 12.37
C GLY A 421 -8.16 16.36 11.07
N SER A 422 -8.23 15.02 11.01
CA SER A 422 -7.89 14.28 9.79
C SER A 422 -8.92 14.49 8.68
N VAL A 423 -10.21 14.35 8.98
CA VAL A 423 -11.29 14.44 7.97
C VAL A 423 -11.46 15.87 7.46
N GLY A 424 -11.39 16.86 8.35
CA GLY A 424 -11.49 18.28 7.97
C GLY A 424 -10.33 18.71 7.10
N GLN A 425 -9.09 18.30 7.43
CA GLN A 425 -7.92 18.62 6.60
C GLN A 425 -7.99 17.99 5.21
N GLU A 426 -8.54 16.77 5.08
CA GLU A 426 -8.78 16.13 3.77
C GLU A 426 -9.85 16.87 2.95
N ARG A 427 -10.97 17.28 3.56
CA ARG A 427 -12.03 18.04 2.87
C ARG A 427 -11.59 19.44 2.48
N ILE A 428 -10.91 20.16 3.37
CA ILE A 428 -10.34 21.49 3.12
C ILE A 428 -9.31 21.41 1.98
N ALA A 429 -8.46 20.39 1.95
CA ALA A 429 -7.52 20.18 0.84
C ALA A 429 -8.24 19.95 -0.50
N ALA A 430 -9.33 19.18 -0.52
CA ALA A 430 -10.11 18.92 -1.74
C ALA A 430 -10.81 20.20 -2.27
N VAL A 431 -11.47 20.97 -1.40
CA VAL A 431 -12.11 22.24 -1.77
C VAL A 431 -11.06 23.26 -2.22
N ASN A 432 -9.93 23.35 -1.51
CA ASN A 432 -8.80 24.22 -1.91
C ASN A 432 -8.23 23.85 -3.29
N GLN A 433 -8.13 22.55 -3.62
CA GLN A 433 -7.69 22.09 -4.94
C GLN A 433 -8.71 22.46 -6.03
N MET A 434 -10.01 22.24 -5.79
CA MET A 434 -11.05 22.63 -6.74
C MET A 434 -11.06 24.14 -7.03
N VAL A 435 -10.82 24.97 -6.00
CA VAL A 435 -10.63 26.41 -6.17
C VAL A 435 -9.38 26.71 -7.02
N ASP A 436 -8.23 26.15 -6.66
CA ASP A 436 -6.97 26.46 -7.33
C ASP A 436 -7.00 26.04 -8.80
N GLU A 437 -7.58 24.88 -9.12
CA GLU A 437 -7.79 24.44 -10.51
C GLU A 437 -8.70 25.41 -11.29
N LEU A 438 -9.82 25.87 -10.71
CA LEU A 438 -10.72 26.81 -11.40
C LEU A 438 -10.08 28.21 -11.60
N ILE A 439 -9.25 28.66 -10.65
CA ILE A 439 -8.50 29.92 -10.79
C ILE A 439 -7.40 29.77 -11.85
N ASP A 440 -6.64 28.68 -11.87
CA ASP A 440 -5.59 28.41 -12.87
C ASP A 440 -6.16 28.25 -14.30
N TYR A 441 -7.38 27.70 -14.45
CA TYR A 441 -8.10 27.68 -15.72
C TYR A 441 -8.76 29.03 -16.11
N GLY A 442 -8.64 30.07 -15.28
CA GLY A 442 -9.12 31.42 -15.58
C GLY A 442 -10.65 31.57 -15.53
N HIS A 443 -11.32 30.91 -14.59
CA HIS A 443 -12.76 31.01 -14.38
C HIS A 443 -13.24 32.46 -14.20
N ALA A 444 -14.35 32.85 -14.83
CA ALA A 444 -14.84 34.24 -14.83
C ALA A 444 -15.02 34.83 -13.41
N ASP A 445 -15.64 34.06 -12.51
CA ASP A 445 -15.93 34.46 -11.13
C ASP A 445 -14.78 34.13 -10.13
N ALA A 446 -13.53 34.04 -10.59
CA ALA A 446 -12.36 33.67 -9.78
C ALA A 446 -12.19 34.47 -8.48
N ALA A 447 -12.64 35.73 -8.43
CA ALA A 447 -12.62 36.55 -7.21
C ALA A 447 -13.55 35.99 -6.11
N THR A 448 -14.79 35.67 -6.45
CA THR A 448 -15.76 35.09 -5.51
C THR A 448 -15.41 33.65 -5.12
N ILE A 449 -14.81 32.90 -6.05
CA ILE A 449 -14.21 31.59 -5.76
C ILE A 449 -13.09 31.70 -4.71
N ALA A 450 -12.27 32.76 -4.76
CA ALA A 450 -11.24 33.02 -3.75
C ALA A 450 -11.85 33.50 -2.41
N GLU A 451 -12.90 34.33 -2.43
CA GLU A 451 -13.64 34.75 -1.22
C GLU A 451 -14.22 33.53 -0.46
N TRP A 452 -14.79 32.55 -1.17
CA TRP A 452 -15.26 31.28 -0.57
C TRP A 452 -14.11 30.44 -0.01
N LYS A 453 -12.95 30.42 -0.68
CA LYS A 453 -11.76 29.74 -0.18
C LYS A 453 -11.28 30.35 1.12
N ASP A 454 -11.13 31.67 1.18
CA ASP A 454 -10.65 32.34 2.39
C ASP A 454 -11.63 32.11 3.56
N GLY A 455 -12.94 32.24 3.34
CA GLY A 455 -13.97 31.99 4.36
C GLY A 455 -13.95 30.57 4.94
N VAL A 456 -13.89 29.52 4.10
CA VAL A 456 -13.90 28.14 4.60
C VAL A 456 -12.57 27.74 5.28
N ASN A 457 -11.45 28.37 4.91
CA ASN A 457 -10.18 28.19 5.63
C ASN A 457 -10.14 28.99 6.95
N GLU A 458 -10.78 30.16 7.04
CA GLU A 458 -10.94 30.93 8.28
C GLU A 458 -11.80 30.15 9.29
N ALA A 459 -12.97 29.65 8.88
CA ALA A 459 -13.82 28.80 9.71
C ALA A 459 -13.12 27.49 10.17
N TRP A 460 -12.26 26.91 9.32
CA TRP A 460 -11.44 25.75 9.70
C TRP A 460 -10.37 26.11 10.74
N ALA A 461 -9.74 27.28 10.63
CA ALA A 461 -8.78 27.77 11.61
C ALA A 461 -9.44 28.06 12.97
N ASP A 462 -10.60 28.72 12.99
CA ASP A 462 -11.38 29.00 14.20
C ASP A 462 -11.79 27.71 14.92
N LEU A 463 -12.25 26.69 14.19
CA LEU A 463 -12.54 25.37 14.76
C LEU A 463 -11.28 24.71 15.37
N LEU A 464 -10.11 24.84 14.74
CA LEU A 464 -8.86 24.31 15.30
C LEU A 464 -8.43 25.07 16.57
N GLU A 465 -8.57 26.40 16.62
CA GLU A 465 -8.28 27.18 17.83
C GLU A 465 -9.27 26.88 18.98
N LEU A 466 -10.56 26.70 18.66
CA LEU A 466 -11.57 26.22 19.61
C LEU A 466 -11.21 24.82 20.14
N MET A 467 -10.79 23.92 19.26
CA MET A 467 -10.38 22.56 19.64
C MET A 467 -9.12 22.56 20.51
N GLU A 468 -8.10 23.38 20.21
CA GLU A 468 -6.92 23.49 21.08
C GLU A 468 -7.30 24.09 22.44
N THR A 469 -8.04 25.20 22.46
CA THR A 469 -8.50 25.86 23.70
C THR A 469 -9.28 24.88 24.57
N ARG A 470 -10.15 24.08 23.97
CA ARG A 470 -10.93 23.03 24.63
C ARG A 470 -10.05 21.92 25.22
N ALA A 471 -9.04 21.45 24.48
CA ALA A 471 -8.08 20.46 24.96
C ALA A 471 -7.24 20.99 26.14
N GLN A 472 -6.79 22.25 26.08
CA GLN A 472 -6.08 22.92 27.17
C GLN A 472 -6.95 23.04 28.44
N MET A 473 -8.23 23.44 28.29
CA MET A 473 -9.17 23.51 29.42
C MET A 473 -9.43 22.14 30.07
N LEU A 474 -9.58 21.07 29.26
CA LEU A 474 -9.75 19.71 29.78
C LEU A 474 -8.48 19.22 30.50
N ALA A 475 -7.29 19.48 29.96
CA ALA A 475 -6.03 19.13 30.61
C ALA A 475 -5.82 19.85 31.95
N ALA A 476 -6.17 21.14 32.04
CA ALA A 476 -6.12 21.89 33.29
C ALA A 476 -7.10 21.32 34.33
N SER A 477 -8.34 21.03 33.92
CA SER A 477 -9.34 20.39 34.79
C SER A 477 -8.94 18.99 35.26
N HIS A 478 -8.31 18.20 34.38
CA HIS A 478 -7.74 16.90 34.71
C HIS A 478 -6.72 17.01 35.85
N GLU A 479 -5.71 17.88 35.74
CA GLU A 479 -4.71 18.05 36.80
C GLU A 479 -5.30 18.57 38.12
N LEU A 480 -6.32 19.44 38.06
CA LEU A 480 -7.03 19.90 39.25
C LEU A 480 -7.79 18.77 39.97
N HIS A 481 -8.59 17.99 39.24
CA HIS A 481 -9.31 16.85 39.80
C HIS A 481 -8.38 15.71 40.23
N LYS A 482 -7.30 15.48 39.48
CA LYS A 482 -6.25 14.51 39.83
C LYS A 482 -5.64 14.86 41.18
N PHE A 483 -5.24 16.10 41.40
CA PHE A 483 -4.70 16.55 42.70
C PHE A 483 -5.68 16.28 43.85
N PHE A 484 -6.98 16.57 43.68
CA PHE A 484 -7.98 16.28 44.70
C PHE A 484 -8.19 14.77 44.95
N ASN A 485 -8.02 13.92 43.93
CA ASN A 485 -8.02 12.47 44.10
C ASN A 485 -6.74 11.96 44.79
N ASP A 486 -5.56 12.38 44.34
CA ASP A 486 -4.28 12.06 44.96
C ASP A 486 -4.29 12.43 46.47
N CYS A 487 -4.83 13.61 46.84
CA CYS A 487 -5.02 14.01 48.24
C CYS A 487 -5.94 13.06 49.01
N LYS A 488 -7.05 12.61 48.41
CA LYS A 488 -8.03 11.70 49.02
C LYS A 488 -7.42 10.31 49.25
N GLU A 489 -6.63 9.81 48.29
CA GLU A 489 -5.92 8.53 48.41
C GLU A 489 -4.84 8.58 49.48
N VAL A 490 -4.00 9.63 49.50
CA VAL A 490 -2.94 9.78 50.51
C VAL A 490 -3.54 10.00 51.91
N LEU A 491 -4.65 10.71 52.05
CA LEU A 491 -5.40 10.78 53.32
C LEU A 491 -5.88 9.40 53.77
N GLY A 492 -6.41 8.58 52.85
CA GLY A 492 -6.81 7.20 53.13
C GLY A 492 -5.64 6.31 53.59
N GLN A 493 -4.50 6.39 52.91
CA GLN A 493 -3.28 5.64 53.26
C GLN A 493 -2.69 6.10 54.60
N ILE A 494 -2.67 7.41 54.88
CA ILE A 494 -2.24 7.96 56.18
C ILE A 494 -3.15 7.43 57.30
N GLU A 495 -4.47 7.41 57.10
CA GLU A 495 -5.42 6.89 58.08
C GLU A 495 -5.28 5.37 58.29
N GLU A 496 -5.08 4.59 57.22
CA GLU A 496 -4.79 3.16 57.29
C GLU A 496 -3.54 2.86 58.14
N LYS A 497 -2.44 3.60 57.91
CA LYS A 497 -1.24 3.48 58.75
C LYS A 497 -1.53 3.92 60.19
N ARG A 498 -2.26 5.02 60.40
CA ARG A 498 -2.62 5.54 61.74
C ARG A 498 -3.42 4.52 62.56
N GLN A 499 -4.35 3.79 61.93
CA GLN A 499 -5.17 2.78 62.60
C GLN A 499 -4.39 1.50 62.96
N ARG A 500 -3.26 1.19 62.30
CA ARG A 500 -2.40 0.04 62.62
C ARG A 500 -1.40 0.28 63.76
N LEU A 501 -1.08 1.53 64.09
CA LEU A 501 -0.13 1.86 65.17
C LEU A 501 -0.55 1.31 66.56
N PRO A 502 -1.81 1.42 67.00
CA PRO A 502 -2.27 0.79 68.23
C PRO A 502 -2.13 -0.74 68.25
N GLU A 503 -2.29 -1.41 67.11
CA GLU A 503 -2.11 -2.86 67.01
C GLU A 503 -0.66 -3.28 67.20
N LEU A 504 0.31 -2.46 66.77
CA LEU A 504 1.73 -2.68 67.02
C LEU A 504 2.08 -2.44 68.49
N ALA A 505 1.57 -1.37 69.09
CA ALA A 505 1.76 -1.06 70.50
C ALA A 505 1.26 -2.20 71.41
N ALA A 506 0.07 -2.74 71.16
CA ALA A 506 -0.59 -3.75 72.01
C ALA A 506 0.09 -5.15 72.04
N ARG A 507 1.22 -5.36 71.36
CA ARG A 507 1.90 -6.68 71.25
C ARG A 507 2.83 -7.01 72.44
N GLU A 508 2.90 -6.11 73.42
CA GLU A 508 3.77 -6.15 74.62
C GLU A 508 3.82 -7.54 75.28
N GLY A 509 2.67 -8.10 75.62
CA GLY A 509 2.57 -9.33 76.42
C GLY A 509 2.81 -10.64 75.65
N ARG A 510 3.16 -10.60 74.35
CA ARG A 510 3.25 -11.80 73.49
C ARG A 510 4.55 -11.92 72.70
N THR A 511 5.46 -10.95 72.80
CA THR A 511 6.63 -10.87 71.92
C THR A 511 7.89 -10.39 72.65
N SER A 512 9.07 -10.75 72.13
CA SER A 512 10.34 -10.29 72.69
C SER A 512 10.66 -8.86 72.25
N ALA A 513 11.48 -8.15 73.04
CA ALA A 513 11.92 -6.78 72.75
C ALA A 513 12.43 -6.59 71.30
N GLY A 514 13.29 -7.51 70.82
CA GLY A 514 13.82 -7.50 69.45
C GLY A 514 12.84 -7.97 68.36
N ALA A 515 11.64 -8.43 68.71
CA ALA A 515 10.55 -8.64 67.76
C ALA A 515 9.70 -7.37 67.63
N LEU A 516 9.36 -6.71 68.74
CA LEU A 516 8.65 -5.42 68.75
C LEU A 516 9.43 -4.35 67.99
N GLN A 517 10.73 -4.19 68.28
CA GLN A 517 11.58 -3.18 67.63
C GLN A 517 11.72 -3.41 66.11
N ARG A 518 11.70 -4.66 65.62
CA ARG A 518 11.71 -4.96 64.19
C ARG A 518 10.34 -4.74 63.52
N ALA A 519 9.25 -5.02 64.23
CA ALA A 519 7.90 -4.75 63.73
C ALA A 519 7.65 -3.23 63.58
N LEU A 520 8.13 -2.44 64.54
CA LEU A 520 8.11 -0.98 64.45
C LEU A 520 8.98 -0.47 63.30
N GLY A 521 10.25 -0.91 63.19
CA GLY A 521 11.14 -0.46 62.12
C GLY A 521 10.66 -0.81 60.70
N ALA A 522 9.95 -1.93 60.54
CA ALA A 522 9.26 -2.26 59.29
C ALA A 522 8.10 -1.30 58.99
N PHE A 523 7.31 -0.95 60.01
CA PHE A 523 6.22 0.03 59.89
C PHE A 523 6.74 1.46 59.63
N GLU A 524 7.84 1.87 60.27
CA GLU A 524 8.48 3.16 60.02
C GLU A 524 8.96 3.27 58.55
N HIS A 525 9.46 2.19 57.95
CA HIS A 525 9.82 2.15 56.53
C HIS A 525 8.59 2.15 55.60
N ASP A 526 7.52 1.47 55.97
CA ASP A 526 6.19 1.53 55.32
C ASP A 526 5.63 2.98 55.28
N VAL A 527 5.90 3.76 56.33
CA VAL A 527 5.55 5.19 56.43
C VAL A 527 6.54 6.08 55.65
N GLU A 528 7.79 5.66 55.50
CA GLU A 528 8.82 6.39 54.72
C GLU A 528 8.44 6.51 53.23
N VAL A 529 7.68 5.56 52.68
CA VAL A 529 7.12 5.65 51.32
C VAL A 529 6.17 6.86 51.18
N LEU A 530 5.29 7.07 52.17
CA LEU A 530 4.31 8.17 52.17
C LEU A 530 4.98 9.56 52.20
N VAL A 531 6.21 9.68 52.71
CA VAL A 531 7.01 10.93 52.67
C VAL A 531 7.11 11.45 51.24
N THR A 532 7.30 10.56 50.26
CA THR A 532 7.48 10.93 48.86
C THR A 532 6.19 11.45 48.24
N GLN A 533 5.06 10.78 48.48
CA GLN A 533 3.73 11.17 47.99
C GLN A 533 3.24 12.47 48.63
N VAL A 534 3.37 12.62 49.96
CA VAL A 534 3.00 13.85 50.67
C VAL A 534 3.82 15.03 50.15
N ARG A 535 5.12 14.83 49.87
CA ARG A 535 5.96 15.87 49.26
C ARG A 535 5.54 16.20 47.83
N GLN A 536 5.23 15.20 47.00
CA GLN A 536 4.73 15.42 45.63
C GLN A 536 3.40 16.20 45.65
N LEU A 537 2.50 15.91 46.59
CA LEU A 537 1.28 16.69 46.81
C LEU A 537 1.57 18.14 47.21
N GLN A 538 2.56 18.42 48.07
CA GLN A 538 2.95 19.80 48.36
C GLN A 538 3.50 20.53 47.13
N GLU A 539 4.35 19.87 46.35
CA GLU A 539 4.96 20.43 45.15
C GLU A 539 3.90 20.67 44.04
N GLY A 540 2.90 19.79 43.91
CA GLY A 540 1.73 19.95 43.04
C GLY A 540 0.78 21.06 43.53
N ALA A 541 0.46 21.10 44.82
CA ALA A 541 -0.35 22.17 45.42
C ALA A 541 0.31 23.55 45.25
N ALA A 542 1.64 23.63 45.36
CA ALA A 542 2.38 24.86 45.09
C ALA A 542 2.27 25.28 43.61
N GLN A 543 2.38 24.34 42.66
CA GLN A 543 2.22 24.61 41.23
C GLN A 543 0.79 25.04 40.88
N LEU A 544 -0.23 24.28 41.27
CA LEU A 544 -1.63 24.56 40.95
C LEU A 544 -2.11 25.90 41.52
N ARG A 545 -1.63 26.32 42.70
CA ARG A 545 -1.91 27.68 43.26
C ARG A 545 -1.22 28.83 42.52
N THR A 546 -0.37 28.57 41.53
CA THR A 546 0.13 29.61 40.60
C THR A 546 -0.70 29.70 39.32
N LEU A 547 -1.54 28.69 39.04
CA LEU A 547 -2.41 28.63 37.86
C LEU A 547 -3.87 28.99 38.22
N TYR A 548 -4.32 28.62 39.41
CA TYR A 548 -5.66 28.88 39.94
C TYR A 548 -5.67 30.03 40.96
N ALA A 549 -6.79 30.74 41.04
CA ALA A 549 -7.06 31.81 41.99
C ALA A 549 -8.45 31.64 42.64
N GLY A 550 -8.73 32.44 43.67
CA GLY A 550 -10.01 32.40 44.40
C GLY A 550 -10.31 31.04 45.03
N ASP A 551 -11.58 30.67 45.06
CA ASP A 551 -12.15 29.46 45.67
C ASP A 551 -11.37 28.18 45.34
N ASN A 552 -10.90 28.02 44.09
CA ASN A 552 -10.10 26.86 43.68
C ASN A 552 -8.72 26.84 44.35
N ALA A 553 -8.05 27.98 44.46
CA ALA A 553 -6.76 28.09 45.15
C ALA A 553 -6.89 27.87 46.66
N GLU A 554 -7.99 28.35 47.26
CA GLU A 554 -8.32 28.09 48.67
C GLU A 554 -8.67 26.62 48.92
N ALA A 555 -9.41 25.97 48.03
CA ALA A 555 -9.71 24.53 48.09
C ALA A 555 -8.43 23.68 47.97
N ILE A 556 -7.53 24.00 47.04
CA ILE A 556 -6.21 23.36 46.93
C ILE A 556 -5.42 23.52 48.23
N ALA A 557 -5.34 24.74 48.77
CA ALA A 557 -4.61 25.02 50.00
C ALA A 557 -5.21 24.30 51.23
N GLY A 558 -6.53 24.26 51.34
CA GLY A 558 -7.24 23.55 52.40
C GLY A 558 -6.97 22.05 52.38
N ARG A 559 -6.99 21.42 51.19
CA ARG A 559 -6.71 19.98 51.04
C ARG A 559 -5.23 19.64 51.26
N GLU A 560 -4.29 20.48 50.81
CA GLU A 560 -2.87 20.35 51.18
C GLU A 560 -2.70 20.42 52.72
N GLN A 561 -3.33 21.40 53.37
CA GLN A 561 -3.24 21.56 54.82
C GLN A 561 -3.85 20.38 55.58
N GLU A 562 -4.91 19.75 55.07
CA GLU A 562 -5.52 18.56 55.66
C GLU A 562 -4.60 17.34 55.58
N VAL A 563 -4.01 17.06 54.41
CA VAL A 563 -2.98 16.02 54.22
C VAL A 563 -1.82 16.26 55.18
N LEU A 564 -1.31 17.49 55.26
CA LEU A 564 -0.19 17.87 56.12
C LEU A 564 -0.52 17.84 57.61
N ARG A 565 -1.79 18.00 58.00
CA ARG A 565 -2.25 17.82 59.38
C ARG A 565 -2.28 16.32 59.72
N ALA A 566 -2.95 15.50 58.92
CA ALA A 566 -3.01 14.05 59.12
C ALA A 566 -1.62 13.41 59.12
N TRP A 567 -0.72 13.87 58.25
CA TRP A 567 0.69 13.46 58.21
C TRP A 567 1.45 13.78 59.50
N LYS A 568 1.28 14.98 60.07
CA LYS A 568 1.88 15.35 61.35
C LYS A 568 1.32 14.55 62.52
N GLU A 569 0.02 14.26 62.51
CA GLU A 569 -0.65 13.40 63.49
C GLU A 569 -0.13 11.96 63.42
N LEU A 570 0.07 11.41 62.22
CA LEU A 570 0.68 10.10 62.01
C LEU A 570 2.13 10.07 62.54
N LEU A 571 2.96 11.05 62.19
CA LEU A 571 4.34 11.12 62.69
C LEU A 571 4.43 11.27 64.22
N ALA A 572 3.50 12.01 64.84
CA ALA A 572 3.41 12.11 66.30
C ALA A 572 3.03 10.76 66.94
N ALA A 573 2.06 10.05 66.35
CA ALA A 573 1.68 8.71 66.80
C ALA A 573 2.80 7.66 66.59
N CYS A 574 3.61 7.79 65.53
CA CYS A 574 4.83 6.99 65.35
C CYS A 574 5.84 7.25 66.48
N GLU A 575 6.09 8.51 66.85
CA GLU A 575 7.01 8.87 67.94
C GLU A 575 6.50 8.36 69.29
N GLU A 576 5.21 8.52 69.60
CA GLU A 576 4.61 8.00 70.82
C GLU A 576 4.69 6.45 70.89
N CYS A 577 4.37 5.77 69.78
CA CYS A 577 4.53 4.32 69.68
C CYS A 577 5.99 3.89 69.84
N ARG A 578 6.96 4.66 69.29
CA ARG A 578 8.40 4.38 69.43
C ARG A 578 8.88 4.52 70.87
N LEU A 579 8.47 5.58 71.57
CA LEU A 579 8.78 5.79 72.98
C LEU A 579 8.16 4.69 73.85
N HIS A 580 6.92 4.29 73.55
CA HIS A 580 6.23 3.19 74.24
C HIS A 580 6.92 1.84 73.99
N VAL A 581 7.18 1.47 72.74
CA VAL A 581 7.90 0.24 72.36
C VAL A 581 9.31 0.21 72.96
N ALA A 582 10.01 1.34 73.05
CA ALA A 582 11.29 1.42 73.75
C ALA A 582 11.15 1.14 75.26
N SER A 583 10.20 1.81 75.93
CA SER A 583 9.89 1.61 77.36
C SER A 583 9.51 0.16 77.70
N VAL A 584 8.64 -0.45 76.88
CA VAL A 584 8.24 -1.86 77.00
C VAL A 584 9.42 -2.79 76.72
N ALA A 585 10.23 -2.51 75.70
CA ALA A 585 11.43 -3.29 75.41
C ALA A 585 12.46 -3.23 76.54
N ASP A 586 12.65 -2.08 77.19
CA ASP A 586 13.49 -1.96 78.38
C ASP A 586 12.89 -2.61 79.63
N LYS A 587 11.57 -2.58 79.83
CA LYS A 587 10.92 -3.40 80.87
C LYS A 587 11.21 -4.89 80.65
N ILE A 588 11.04 -5.39 79.43
CA ILE A 588 11.29 -6.80 79.08
C ILE A 588 12.77 -7.16 79.29
N ARG A 589 13.71 -6.29 78.89
CA ARG A 589 15.15 -6.45 79.18
C ARG A 589 15.42 -6.50 80.69
N PHE A 590 14.90 -5.52 81.43
CA PHE A 590 15.08 -5.41 82.88
C PHE A 590 14.57 -6.66 83.61
N VAL A 591 13.30 -7.05 83.42
CA VAL A 591 12.71 -8.22 84.10
C VAL A 591 13.46 -9.51 83.75
N GLY A 592 13.93 -9.67 82.51
CA GLY A 592 14.84 -10.75 82.11
C GLY A 592 16.13 -10.74 82.94
N THR A 593 16.87 -9.63 82.95
CA THR A 593 18.12 -9.51 83.73
C THR A 593 17.92 -9.67 85.24
N VAL A 594 16.80 -9.22 85.82
CA VAL A 594 16.49 -9.44 87.23
C VAL A 594 16.26 -10.92 87.53
N ARG A 595 15.47 -11.62 86.71
CA ARG A 595 15.25 -13.08 86.84
C ARG A 595 16.58 -13.83 86.79
N ASP A 596 17.42 -13.51 85.82
CA ASP A 596 18.68 -14.22 85.57
C ASP A 596 19.73 -13.93 86.65
N LEU A 597 19.78 -12.69 87.17
CA LEU A 597 20.61 -12.33 88.33
C LEU A 597 20.11 -12.96 89.64
N LEU A 598 18.79 -13.00 89.88
CA LEU A 598 18.24 -13.65 91.08
C LEU A 598 18.53 -15.15 91.09
N ALA A 599 18.31 -15.84 89.96
CA ALA A 599 18.63 -17.26 89.82
C ALA A 599 20.11 -17.58 90.06
N TRP A 600 21.01 -16.71 89.62
CA TRP A 600 22.44 -16.82 89.94
C TRP A 600 22.74 -16.54 91.42
N MET A 601 22.14 -15.52 92.04
CA MET A 601 22.32 -15.25 93.48
C MET A 601 21.82 -16.41 94.34
N ASP A 602 20.69 -17.02 93.99
CA ASP A 602 20.20 -18.24 94.65
C ASP A 602 21.19 -19.42 94.49
N GLY A 603 21.84 -19.55 93.33
CA GLY A 603 22.94 -20.50 93.12
C GLY A 603 24.12 -20.29 94.09
N VAL A 604 24.62 -19.06 94.21
CA VAL A 604 25.72 -18.70 95.13
C VAL A 604 25.32 -18.88 96.60
N LEU A 605 24.09 -18.51 96.96
CA LEU A 605 23.54 -18.73 98.30
C LEU A 605 23.44 -20.21 98.66
N CYS A 606 23.12 -21.08 97.69
CA CYS A 606 23.13 -22.53 97.87
C CYS A 606 24.56 -23.11 97.98
N GLN A 607 25.54 -22.55 97.27
CA GLN A 607 26.96 -22.93 97.40
C GLN A 607 27.51 -22.61 98.79
N ILE A 608 27.28 -21.38 99.30
CA ILE A 608 27.64 -21.01 100.70
C ILE A 608 26.83 -21.84 101.72
N GLY A 609 25.62 -22.29 101.34
CA GLY A 609 24.76 -23.15 102.16
C GLY A 609 25.13 -24.64 102.14
N ALA A 610 26.10 -25.07 101.32
CA ALA A 610 26.59 -26.45 101.29
C ALA A 610 27.48 -26.71 102.51
N GLY A 611 26.84 -27.05 103.64
CA GLY A 611 27.44 -27.09 104.97
C GLY A 611 28.46 -28.21 105.22
N GLU A 612 29.56 -28.21 104.47
CA GLU A 612 30.74 -29.00 104.79
C GLU A 612 31.32 -28.54 106.13
N LYS A 613 31.50 -29.49 107.06
CA LYS A 613 32.17 -29.21 108.33
C LYS A 613 33.66 -29.49 108.18
N PRO A 614 34.54 -28.49 108.43
CA PRO A 614 35.96 -28.73 108.53
C PRO A 614 36.26 -29.82 109.57
N ARG A 615 37.34 -30.57 109.33
CA ARG A 615 37.80 -31.68 110.19
C ARG A 615 39.22 -31.48 110.71
N ASP A 616 39.96 -30.59 110.07
CA ASP A 616 41.36 -30.26 110.30
C ASP A 616 41.64 -28.85 109.72
N VAL A 617 42.83 -28.30 109.98
CA VAL A 617 43.23 -26.97 109.47
C VAL A 617 43.18 -26.93 107.94
N SER A 618 43.64 -27.99 107.26
CA SER A 618 43.71 -28.07 105.79
C SER A 618 42.32 -27.97 105.12
N SER A 619 41.28 -28.58 105.70
CA SER A 619 39.91 -28.48 105.18
C SER A 619 39.27 -27.11 105.46
N VAL A 620 39.66 -26.40 106.52
CA VAL A 620 39.26 -24.98 106.69
C VAL A 620 39.89 -24.13 105.59
N GLU A 621 41.20 -24.27 105.35
CA GLU A 621 41.93 -23.46 104.35
C GLU A 621 41.42 -23.68 102.91
N LEU A 622 41.02 -24.91 102.56
CA LEU A 622 40.40 -25.20 101.25
C LEU A 622 39.04 -24.49 101.12
N LEU A 623 38.16 -24.62 102.12
CA LEU A 623 36.84 -23.96 102.11
C LEU A 623 36.98 -22.43 102.09
N MET A 624 37.98 -21.86 102.77
CA MET A 624 38.29 -20.42 102.69
C MET A 624 38.74 -20.00 101.28
N ASN A 625 39.50 -20.84 100.57
CA ASN A 625 39.91 -20.57 99.18
C ASN A 625 38.71 -20.61 98.22
N ASP A 626 37.86 -21.64 98.31
CA ASP A 626 36.65 -21.75 97.48
C ASP A 626 35.67 -20.60 97.74
N HIS A 627 35.51 -20.19 99.02
CA HIS A 627 34.70 -19.04 99.41
C HIS A 627 35.25 -17.71 98.90
N GLN A 628 36.58 -17.56 98.87
CA GLN A 628 37.25 -16.42 98.22
C GLN A 628 37.10 -16.46 96.68
N GLY A 629 37.01 -17.66 96.09
CA GLY A 629 36.58 -17.86 94.70
C GLY A 629 35.18 -17.30 94.44
N LEU A 630 34.19 -17.66 95.25
CA LEU A 630 32.83 -17.11 95.19
C LEU A 630 32.82 -15.58 95.32
N LYS A 631 33.68 -15.01 96.19
CA LYS A 631 33.84 -13.55 96.32
C LYS A 631 34.21 -12.90 94.99
N SER A 632 35.16 -13.48 94.25
CA SER A 632 35.59 -12.96 92.96
C SER A 632 34.48 -13.01 91.89
N GLU A 633 33.62 -14.05 91.93
CA GLU A 633 32.46 -14.15 91.05
C GLU A 633 31.38 -13.10 91.37
N ILE A 634 31.15 -12.85 92.67
CA ILE A 634 30.26 -11.80 93.17
C ILE A 634 30.75 -10.41 92.73
N GLU A 635 32.05 -10.13 92.89
CA GLU A 635 32.65 -8.85 92.49
C GLU A 635 32.61 -8.65 90.97
N ALA A 636 32.86 -9.72 90.18
CA ALA A 636 32.77 -9.68 88.72
C ALA A 636 31.34 -9.36 88.23
N ARG A 637 30.31 -10.04 88.77
CA ARG A 637 28.90 -9.72 88.44
C ARG A 637 28.38 -8.45 89.11
N GLY A 638 29.10 -7.88 90.07
CA GLY A 638 28.78 -6.60 90.71
C GLY A 638 28.46 -5.47 89.72
N LYS A 639 29.18 -5.42 88.59
CA LYS A 639 28.93 -4.47 87.49
C LYS A 639 27.60 -4.72 86.78
N SER A 640 27.24 -5.98 86.55
CA SER A 640 25.95 -6.35 85.93
C SER A 640 24.76 -6.06 86.85
N ILE A 641 24.93 -6.26 88.16
CA ILE A 641 23.92 -5.92 89.17
C ILE A 641 23.74 -4.39 89.22
N ALA A 642 24.84 -3.62 89.22
CA ALA A 642 24.77 -2.16 89.17
C ALA A 642 24.04 -1.66 87.90
N ALA A 643 24.40 -2.18 86.72
CA ALA A 643 23.73 -1.81 85.46
C ALA A 643 22.22 -2.13 85.45
N CYS A 644 21.84 -3.29 86.00
CA CYS A 644 20.43 -3.69 86.16
C CYS A 644 19.68 -2.75 87.12
N LEU A 645 20.30 -2.35 88.23
CA LEU A 645 19.72 -1.42 89.20
C LEU A 645 19.58 0.00 88.64
N GLU A 646 20.56 0.51 87.88
CA GLU A 646 20.41 1.81 87.20
C GLU A 646 19.33 1.77 86.12
N LEU A 647 19.23 0.69 85.33
CA LEU A 647 18.13 0.50 84.37
C LEU A 647 16.77 0.52 85.09
N GLY A 648 16.62 -0.23 86.19
CA GLY A 648 15.42 -0.22 87.02
C GLY A 648 15.07 1.18 87.55
N LYS A 649 16.05 1.94 88.07
CA LYS A 649 15.85 3.34 88.49
C LYS A 649 15.36 4.22 87.35
N THR A 650 15.97 4.14 86.16
CA THR A 650 15.54 4.96 85.01
C THR A 650 14.10 4.65 84.58
N LEU A 651 13.67 3.39 84.63
CA LEU A 651 12.30 2.97 84.33
C LEU A 651 11.27 3.35 85.41
N ILE A 652 11.71 3.55 86.65
CA ILE A 652 10.88 4.13 87.72
C ILE A 652 10.74 5.65 87.52
N LEU A 653 11.83 6.33 87.17
CA LEU A 653 11.85 7.78 86.92
C LEU A 653 11.05 8.18 85.67
N SER A 654 10.95 7.32 84.66
CA SER A 654 10.13 7.55 83.46
C SER A 654 8.62 7.44 83.69
N LYS A 655 8.17 7.16 84.92
CA LYS A 655 6.74 7.00 85.30
C LYS A 655 6.00 5.91 84.51
N SER A 656 6.70 4.82 84.17
CA SER A 656 6.05 3.64 83.57
C SER A 656 4.86 3.17 84.41
N PRO A 657 3.73 2.70 83.81
CA PRO A 657 2.63 2.09 84.56
C PRO A 657 3.07 0.82 85.32
N ALA A 658 4.22 0.23 84.96
CA ALA A 658 4.85 -0.86 85.69
C ALA A 658 5.84 -0.40 86.77
N ALA A 659 5.90 0.88 87.14
CA ALA A 659 6.92 1.40 88.05
C ALA A 659 6.93 0.69 89.43
N ASP A 660 5.79 0.26 89.95
CA ASP A 660 5.71 -0.46 91.23
C ASP A 660 6.14 -1.93 91.14
N GLU A 661 5.86 -2.59 90.01
CA GLU A 661 6.41 -3.92 89.66
C GLU A 661 7.95 -3.84 89.54
N ILE A 662 8.45 -2.77 88.90
CA ILE A 662 9.89 -2.52 88.72
C ILE A 662 10.56 -2.18 90.07
N LYS A 663 9.93 -1.38 90.95
CA LYS A 663 10.39 -1.17 92.34
C LYS A 663 10.50 -2.49 93.09
N ALA A 664 9.45 -3.32 93.07
CA ALA A 664 9.47 -4.62 93.75
C ALA A 664 10.59 -5.53 93.23
N HIS A 665 10.88 -5.51 91.92
CA HIS A 665 12.02 -6.21 91.33
C HIS A 665 13.39 -5.62 91.74
N VAL A 666 13.54 -4.29 91.79
CA VAL A 666 14.75 -3.61 92.30
C VAL A 666 14.99 -3.92 93.78
N GLU A 667 13.96 -3.82 94.62
CA GLU A 667 14.00 -4.11 96.05
C GLU A 667 14.32 -5.59 96.30
N LYS A 668 13.69 -6.51 95.57
CA LYS A 668 14.01 -7.95 95.63
C LYS A 668 15.47 -8.22 95.25
N LEU A 669 15.99 -7.58 94.20
CA LEU A 669 17.39 -7.73 93.78
C LEU A 669 18.37 -7.14 94.83
N LEU A 670 18.05 -6.00 95.44
CA LEU A 670 18.84 -5.40 96.53
C LEU A 670 18.83 -6.26 97.80
N ALA A 671 17.65 -6.74 98.21
CA ALA A 671 17.51 -7.65 99.34
C ALA A 671 18.28 -8.95 99.11
N LYS A 672 18.21 -9.52 97.90
CA LYS A 672 18.92 -10.76 97.54
C LYS A 672 20.43 -10.58 97.48
N LYS A 673 20.90 -9.44 96.93
CA LYS A 673 22.32 -9.04 96.99
C LYS A 673 22.80 -8.92 98.44
N LYS A 674 21.99 -8.30 99.31
CA LYS A 674 22.31 -8.15 100.73
C LYS A 674 22.34 -9.49 101.47
N GLU A 675 21.37 -10.39 101.22
CA GLU A 675 21.36 -11.76 101.75
C GLU A 675 22.65 -12.51 101.37
N MET A 676 23.06 -12.43 100.11
CA MET A 676 24.26 -13.07 99.58
C MET A 676 25.55 -12.52 100.22
N MET A 677 25.68 -11.19 100.33
CA MET A 677 26.82 -10.57 101.03
C MET A 677 26.85 -10.99 102.51
N GLU A 678 25.74 -10.85 103.23
CA GLU A 678 25.70 -11.18 104.66
C GLU A 678 25.98 -12.66 104.94
N LYS A 679 25.52 -13.59 104.10
CA LYS A 679 25.90 -15.01 104.24
C LYS A 679 27.36 -15.25 103.87
N TRP A 680 27.91 -14.52 102.90
CA TRP A 680 29.32 -14.59 102.57
C TRP A 680 30.17 -14.11 103.76
N ASP A 681 29.88 -12.94 104.32
CA ASP A 681 30.63 -12.37 105.46
C ASP A 681 30.53 -13.28 106.70
N LYS A 682 29.31 -13.73 107.08
CA LYS A 682 29.10 -14.62 108.24
C LYS A 682 29.74 -16.00 108.07
N HIS A 683 29.76 -16.56 106.86
CA HIS A 683 30.44 -17.83 106.61
C HIS A 683 31.97 -17.66 106.64
N TRP A 684 32.50 -16.52 106.19
CA TRP A 684 33.91 -16.20 106.32
C TRP A 684 34.34 -16.02 107.78
N GLU A 685 33.57 -15.26 108.58
CA GLU A 685 33.78 -15.14 110.03
C GLU A 685 33.75 -16.51 110.72
N TRP A 686 32.81 -17.37 110.35
CA TRP A 686 32.73 -18.74 110.88
C TRP A 686 33.92 -19.61 110.46
N LEU A 687 34.35 -19.58 109.19
CA LEU A 687 35.54 -20.29 108.74
C LEU A 687 36.79 -19.81 109.47
N GLN A 688 36.94 -18.50 109.68
CA GLN A 688 38.05 -17.92 110.45
C GLN A 688 38.03 -18.38 111.93
N GLN A 689 36.86 -18.42 112.57
CA GLN A 689 36.71 -18.99 113.92
C GLN A 689 37.01 -20.49 113.96
N MET A 690 36.60 -21.25 112.93
CA MET A 690 36.94 -22.67 112.81
C MET A 690 38.43 -22.89 112.59
N LEU A 691 39.12 -22.00 111.86
CA LEU A 691 40.58 -22.03 111.71
C LEU A 691 41.27 -21.88 113.06
N GLU A 692 40.90 -20.85 113.83
CA GLU A 692 41.41 -20.61 115.19
C GLU A 692 41.16 -21.80 116.13
N VAL A 693 39.97 -22.40 116.08
CA VAL A 693 39.61 -23.56 116.92
C VAL A 693 40.43 -24.80 116.56
N HIS A 694 40.60 -25.12 115.27
CA HIS A 694 41.37 -26.30 114.86
C HIS A 694 42.88 -26.12 115.09
N GLN A 695 43.41 -24.91 114.88
CA GLN A 695 44.81 -24.59 115.24
C GLN A 695 45.04 -24.70 116.75
N PHE A 696 44.17 -24.12 117.58
CA PHE A 696 44.26 -24.26 119.04
C PHE A 696 44.11 -25.71 119.51
N ALA A 697 43.17 -26.47 118.95
CA ALA A 697 43.00 -27.89 119.29
C ALA A 697 44.25 -28.71 118.94
N GLN A 698 44.88 -28.43 117.80
CA GLN A 698 46.14 -29.05 117.38
C GLN A 698 47.29 -28.70 118.35
N GLU A 699 47.45 -27.43 118.74
CA GLU A 699 48.45 -27.02 119.73
C GLU A 699 48.17 -27.62 121.13
N ALA A 700 46.91 -27.67 121.54
CA ALA A 700 46.50 -28.17 122.86
C ALA A 700 46.76 -29.68 123.00
N VAL A 701 46.42 -30.49 121.99
CA VAL A 701 46.72 -31.94 121.98
C VAL A 701 48.24 -32.18 121.99
N VAL A 702 49.01 -31.37 121.26
CA VAL A 702 50.49 -31.43 121.26
C VAL A 702 51.08 -31.09 122.64
N ALA A 703 50.44 -30.23 123.43
CA ALA A 703 50.90 -29.84 124.76
C ALA A 703 50.42 -30.77 125.89
N ASP A 704 49.19 -31.28 125.82
CA ASP A 704 48.64 -32.26 126.77
C ASP A 704 49.41 -33.60 126.73
N ALA A 705 49.72 -34.07 125.53
CA ALA A 705 50.59 -35.23 125.32
C ALA A 705 52.00 -35.03 125.90
N TRP A 706 52.53 -33.79 125.89
CA TRP A 706 53.80 -33.47 126.52
C TRP A 706 53.71 -33.44 128.05
N LEU A 707 52.67 -32.81 128.61
CA LEU A 707 52.43 -32.75 130.07
C LEU A 707 52.29 -34.14 130.67
N THR A 708 51.43 -34.97 130.08
CA THR A 708 51.17 -36.34 130.52
C THR A 708 52.46 -37.19 130.55
N ALA A 709 53.36 -36.98 129.59
CA ALA A 709 54.65 -37.68 129.53
C ALA A 709 55.63 -37.26 130.65
N GLN A 710 55.48 -36.07 131.25
CA GLN A 710 56.31 -35.63 132.38
C GLN A 710 55.71 -35.98 133.75
N GLU A 711 54.41 -36.27 133.84
CA GLU A 711 53.71 -36.43 135.11
C GLU A 711 54.27 -37.54 136.04
N PRO A 712 54.69 -38.72 135.55
CA PRO A 712 55.32 -39.74 136.40
C PRO A 712 56.62 -39.27 137.07
N LEU A 713 57.36 -38.38 136.39
CA LEU A 713 58.65 -37.84 136.83
C LEU A 713 58.52 -36.85 137.99
N LEU A 714 57.31 -36.30 138.21
CA LEU A 714 56.99 -35.37 139.30
C LEU A 714 56.37 -36.05 140.54
N LYS A 715 55.87 -37.29 140.40
CA LYS A 715 55.13 -37.99 141.47
C LYS A 715 55.98 -38.95 142.32
N SER A 716 57.22 -39.26 141.93
CA SER A 716 58.09 -40.09 142.78
C SER A 716 58.55 -39.32 144.03
N GLN A 717 58.47 -39.98 145.18
CA GLN A 717 58.99 -39.52 146.47
C GLN A 717 60.27 -40.28 146.88
N GLU A 718 60.90 -41.00 145.94
CA GLU A 718 62.12 -41.76 146.19
C GLU A 718 63.29 -40.79 146.40
N LEU A 719 63.77 -40.68 147.64
CA LEU A 719 64.86 -39.76 148.02
C LEU A 719 66.26 -40.38 147.91
N GLY A 720 66.38 -41.56 147.28
CA GLY A 720 67.63 -42.32 147.14
C GLY A 720 68.07 -43.02 148.45
N SER A 721 68.67 -44.20 148.30
CA SER A 721 69.35 -44.91 149.40
C SER A 721 70.86 -44.65 149.42
N SER A 722 71.40 -44.06 148.35
CA SER A 722 72.81 -43.76 148.12
C SER A 722 73.00 -42.40 147.44
N VAL A 723 74.21 -41.84 147.54
CA VAL A 723 74.54 -40.51 146.97
C VAL A 723 74.42 -40.50 145.44
N ASP A 724 74.81 -41.59 144.77
CA ASP A 724 74.69 -41.71 143.30
C ASP A 724 73.23 -41.70 142.81
N GLU A 725 72.31 -42.32 143.55
CA GLU A 725 70.87 -42.26 143.25
C GLU A 725 70.36 -40.82 143.38
N VAL A 726 70.75 -40.11 144.45
CA VAL A 726 70.37 -38.71 144.67
C VAL A 726 70.91 -37.80 143.56
N GLU A 727 72.17 -37.95 143.14
CA GLU A 727 72.70 -37.19 142.01
C GLU A 727 71.98 -37.48 140.68
N GLN A 728 71.61 -38.75 140.41
CA GLN A 728 70.83 -39.07 139.21
C GLN A 728 69.41 -38.48 139.25
N LEU A 729 68.76 -38.48 140.42
CA LEU A 729 67.44 -37.87 140.61
C LEU A 729 67.50 -36.35 140.42
N ILE A 730 68.52 -35.68 140.96
CA ILE A 730 68.77 -34.24 140.74
C ILE A 730 68.98 -33.96 139.24
N ARG A 731 69.86 -34.69 138.55
CA ARG A 731 70.11 -34.49 137.11
C ARG A 731 68.86 -34.75 136.26
N ARG A 732 68.01 -35.73 136.61
CA ARG A 732 66.70 -35.94 135.97
C ARG A 732 65.77 -34.75 136.19
N HIS A 733 65.70 -34.22 137.42
CA HIS A 733 64.85 -33.07 137.73
C HIS A 733 65.33 -31.79 137.03
N GLU A 734 66.64 -31.55 136.93
CA GLU A 734 67.20 -30.45 136.13
C GLU A 734 66.89 -30.56 134.64
N ALA A 735 66.94 -31.77 134.08
CA ALA A 735 66.59 -32.03 132.68
C ALA A 735 65.10 -31.73 132.42
N PHE A 736 64.20 -32.19 133.30
CA PHE A 736 62.79 -31.81 133.27
C PHE A 736 62.61 -30.28 133.36
N ARG A 737 63.33 -29.61 134.27
CA ARG A 737 63.21 -28.15 134.47
C ARG A 737 63.63 -27.35 133.24
N LYS A 738 64.65 -27.80 132.50
CA LYS A 738 65.03 -27.23 131.19
C LYS A 738 63.98 -27.49 130.11
N ALA A 739 63.40 -28.69 130.08
CA ALA A 739 62.34 -29.03 129.12
C ALA A 739 61.07 -28.20 129.35
N ALA A 740 60.67 -28.00 130.61
CA ALA A 740 59.54 -27.15 130.98
C ALA A 740 59.75 -25.68 130.58
N ALA A 741 60.92 -25.11 130.86
CA ALA A 741 61.26 -23.75 130.47
C ALA A 741 61.23 -23.54 128.94
N ALA A 742 61.58 -24.56 128.16
CA ALA A 742 61.49 -24.52 126.69
C ALA A 742 60.05 -24.64 126.14
N TRP A 743 59.08 -25.10 126.95
CA TRP A 743 57.66 -25.17 126.58
C TRP A 743 56.82 -24.02 127.15
N GLU A 744 57.37 -23.17 128.02
CA GLU A 744 56.69 -22.02 128.63
C GLU A 744 56.03 -21.09 127.57
N GLU A 745 56.67 -20.87 126.42
CA GLU A 745 56.09 -20.07 125.31
C GLU A 745 54.91 -20.77 124.62
N ARG A 746 54.95 -22.11 124.47
CA ARG A 746 53.82 -22.89 123.92
C ARG A 746 52.64 -22.91 124.89
N PHE A 747 52.90 -23.07 126.19
CA PHE A 747 51.86 -22.92 127.21
C PHE A 747 51.34 -21.48 127.30
N SER A 748 52.17 -20.47 127.04
CA SER A 748 51.74 -19.08 126.98
C SER A 748 50.85 -18.80 125.76
N SER A 749 51.13 -19.43 124.61
CA SER A 749 50.26 -19.40 123.43
C SER A 749 48.91 -20.04 123.71
N LEU A 750 48.88 -21.19 124.39
CA LEU A 750 47.64 -21.85 124.83
C LEU A 750 46.89 -21.12 125.96
N ARG A 751 47.55 -20.18 126.65
CA ARG A 751 46.89 -19.25 127.60
C ARG A 751 46.32 -18.01 126.91
N ARG A 752 46.67 -17.74 125.64
CA ARG A 752 46.00 -16.71 124.83
C ARG A 752 44.65 -17.27 124.39
N LEU A 753 43.56 -16.72 124.92
CA LEU A 753 42.21 -17.15 124.53
C LEU A 753 42.03 -17.10 123.00
N THR A 754 41.51 -18.17 122.43
CA THR A 754 40.83 -18.12 121.13
C THR A 754 39.55 -17.29 121.26
N THR A 755 39.12 -16.69 120.15
CA THR A 755 38.06 -15.66 120.12
C THR A 755 36.66 -16.21 120.45
N VAL A 756 36.54 -17.51 120.75
CA VAL A 756 35.30 -18.27 120.91
C VAL A 756 34.72 -18.23 122.34
N ARG A 757 35.47 -17.76 123.36
CA ARG A 757 34.97 -17.69 124.75
C ARG A 757 34.58 -16.29 125.27
N ALA A 758 33.86 -15.54 124.44
CA ALA A 758 32.83 -14.59 124.90
C ALA A 758 31.77 -14.41 123.79
N PRO A 759 30.45 -14.51 124.04
CA PRO A 759 29.76 -14.61 125.33
C PRO A 759 28.88 -15.87 125.50
N TRP A 760 29.08 -16.60 126.59
CA TRP A 760 28.02 -17.37 127.26
C TRP A 760 28.09 -16.99 128.75
N GLY A 761 27.32 -15.97 129.13
CA GLY A 761 27.21 -15.49 130.51
C GLY A 761 26.10 -16.23 131.25
N GLU A 762 26.34 -16.57 132.51
CA GLU A 762 25.40 -17.34 133.34
C GLU A 762 24.26 -16.45 133.86
N ALA A 763 23.04 -16.98 133.86
CA ALA A 763 21.91 -16.45 134.62
C ALA A 763 20.99 -17.61 135.06
N ASP A 764 20.78 -17.70 136.37
CA ASP A 764 19.92 -18.62 137.15
C ASP A 764 20.06 -20.14 136.97
N VAL A 765 20.24 -20.79 138.12
CA VAL A 765 20.15 -22.24 138.36
C VAL A 765 18.95 -22.50 139.26
N THR A 766 18.07 -23.44 138.89
CA THR A 766 17.39 -24.31 139.87
C THR A 766 16.77 -25.54 139.19
N PRO A 767 16.90 -26.76 139.78
CA PRO A 767 16.29 -28.00 139.25
C PRO A 767 14.89 -28.21 139.88
N PRO A 768 14.04 -29.18 139.45
CA PRO A 768 14.21 -30.58 139.91
C PRO A 768 13.58 -31.72 139.04
N VAL A 769 13.74 -32.96 139.54
CA VAL A 769 13.01 -34.22 139.23
C VAL A 769 13.21 -34.88 137.84
N LEU A 770 13.80 -36.08 137.87
CA LEU A 770 13.67 -37.12 136.85
C LEU A 770 12.59 -38.13 137.26
N SER A 771 11.76 -38.56 136.31
CA SER A 771 10.88 -39.74 136.41
C SER A 771 10.69 -40.39 135.02
N PRO A 772 10.46 -41.72 134.89
CA PRO A 772 10.69 -42.44 133.64
C PRO A 772 9.37 -42.94 132.95
N PRO A 773 9.40 -43.98 132.10
CA PRO A 773 9.13 -43.93 130.66
C PRO A 773 7.66 -44.27 130.29
N PRO A 774 7.37 -44.58 129.01
CA PRO A 774 7.12 -46.00 128.74
C PRO A 774 7.72 -46.54 127.43
N LEU A 775 7.81 -47.88 127.35
CA LEU A 775 8.02 -48.64 126.11
C LEU A 775 6.67 -48.98 125.46
N GLY A 776 6.64 -49.06 124.12
CA GLY A 776 5.51 -49.56 123.33
C GLY A 776 5.25 -48.73 122.06
N SER A 777 4.89 -49.30 120.91
CA SER A 777 4.68 -50.72 120.59
C SER A 777 5.00 -51.05 119.11
N LEU A 778 5.14 -52.34 118.85
CA LEU A 778 5.53 -52.98 117.60
C LEU A 778 4.46 -52.97 116.48
N GLN A 779 4.97 -53.15 115.25
CA GLN A 779 4.35 -53.73 114.03
C GLN A 779 3.52 -52.87 113.03
N PRO A 780 3.48 -53.28 111.73
CA PRO A 780 3.11 -52.42 110.58
C PRO A 780 1.84 -52.93 109.81
N PRO A 781 1.41 -52.22 108.74
CA PRO A 781 1.93 -52.49 107.37
C PRO A 781 2.29 -51.15 106.63
N ALA A 782 2.55 -51.02 105.32
CA ALA A 782 2.38 -51.90 104.16
C ALA A 782 3.37 -51.65 102.98
N ALA A 783 3.11 -52.33 101.86
CA ALA A 783 3.77 -52.36 100.55
C ALA A 783 4.33 -51.06 99.91
N SER A 784 5.63 -51.13 99.55
CA SER A 784 6.24 -51.00 98.19
C SER A 784 5.37 -50.68 96.96
N PRO A 785 5.91 -50.11 95.85
CA PRO A 785 7.31 -50.28 95.38
C PRO A 785 8.14 -49.03 95.04
N SER A 786 9.42 -49.28 94.79
CA SER A 786 10.51 -48.33 94.53
C SER A 786 11.31 -48.73 93.27
N LEU A 787 12.65 -48.50 93.26
CA LEU A 787 13.61 -48.64 92.15
C LEU A 787 13.53 -47.48 91.13
N TYR A 788 14.60 -47.00 90.48
CA TYR A 788 16.06 -47.18 90.61
C TYR A 788 16.75 -46.00 89.87
N SER A 789 18.00 -45.58 90.09
CA SER A 789 19.05 -45.93 91.08
C SER A 789 20.03 -44.73 91.21
N ALA A 790 21.17 -44.89 91.89
CA ALA A 790 22.23 -43.88 92.05
C ALA A 790 23.62 -44.35 91.55
N PRO A 791 24.56 -43.44 91.23
CA PRO A 791 25.98 -43.74 90.97
C PRO A 791 26.84 -43.57 92.24
N SER A 792 28.11 -44.00 92.18
CA SER A 792 29.05 -44.01 93.31
C SER A 792 30.49 -43.66 92.89
N LEU A 793 31.14 -42.79 93.68
CA LEU A 793 32.59 -42.61 93.94
C LEU A 793 33.63 -42.74 92.79
N TYR A 794 34.57 -41.78 92.65
CA TYR A 794 35.93 -41.86 93.23
C TYR A 794 36.84 -40.62 92.96
N THR A 795 37.66 -40.30 93.96
CA THR A 795 38.91 -39.49 94.08
C THR A 795 39.58 -38.69 92.93
N SER A 796 40.15 -37.54 93.31
CA SER A 796 41.18 -36.68 92.67
C SER A 796 42.61 -37.33 92.61
N PRO A 797 43.73 -36.73 92.09
CA PRO A 797 44.30 -35.41 92.49
C PRO A 797 45.16 -34.54 91.49
N ILE A 798 45.14 -33.22 91.72
CA ILE A 798 46.23 -32.18 91.76
C ILE A 798 47.52 -32.30 90.90
N SER A 799 47.89 -31.22 90.17
CA SER A 799 49.28 -30.64 90.07
C SER A 799 49.35 -29.24 89.41
N VAL A 800 50.47 -28.50 89.59
CA VAL A 800 50.73 -27.05 89.27
C VAL A 800 51.95 -26.89 88.30
N PRO A 801 52.30 -25.71 87.69
CA PRO A 801 52.79 -24.44 88.32
C PRO A 801 52.21 -23.12 87.66
N ILE A 802 52.34 -21.85 88.13
CA ILE A 802 53.43 -20.96 88.64
C ILE A 802 54.47 -20.60 87.52
N ILE A 803 54.74 -19.34 87.11
CA ILE A 803 55.53 -18.25 87.76
C ILE A 803 55.27 -16.82 87.16
N SER A 804 55.12 -15.84 88.07
CA SER A 804 55.44 -14.38 88.12
C SER A 804 55.37 -13.35 86.95
N ILE A 805 54.76 -12.20 87.30
CA ILE A 805 55.09 -10.81 86.90
C ILE A 805 55.52 -10.06 88.19
N PRO A 806 56.52 -9.15 88.20
CA PRO A 806 56.32 -7.73 88.64
C PRO A 806 57.37 -6.76 88.00
N PRO A 807 57.60 -5.47 88.42
CA PRO A 807 56.92 -4.64 89.45
C PRO A 807 56.62 -3.14 89.10
N ARG A 808 55.77 -2.48 89.94
CA ARG A 808 55.93 -1.09 90.51
C ARG A 808 55.78 0.18 89.59
N GLU A 809 55.38 1.39 90.06
CA GLU A 809 54.79 1.87 91.35
C GLU A 809 54.07 3.25 91.23
N ARG A 810 53.11 3.52 92.16
CA ARG A 810 52.72 4.77 92.88
C ARG A 810 52.53 6.20 92.27
N GLU A 811 51.34 6.76 92.58
CA GLU A 811 51.03 8.04 93.32
C GLU A 811 51.62 9.44 92.93
N SER A 812 50.74 10.37 92.51
CA SER A 812 50.50 11.78 92.98
C SER A 812 51.64 12.85 93.06
N PRO A 813 51.40 14.18 93.29
CA PRO A 813 50.16 14.98 93.41
C PRO A 813 50.09 16.32 92.58
N ALA A 814 49.03 17.11 92.84
CA ALA A 814 48.55 18.37 92.24
C ALA A 814 49.45 19.64 92.14
N ARG A 815 49.07 20.57 91.21
CA ARG A 815 48.89 22.02 91.50
C ARG A 815 48.14 22.85 90.42
N LEU A 816 47.64 24.02 90.85
CA LEU A 816 47.14 25.21 90.10
C LEU A 816 47.98 26.44 90.58
N PRO A 817 47.76 27.72 90.16
CA PRO A 817 46.84 28.32 89.15
C PRO A 817 47.52 29.32 88.16
N THR A 818 46.78 29.94 87.21
CA THR A 818 46.67 31.42 86.94
C THR A 818 45.87 31.74 85.65
N GLY A 819 45.29 32.96 85.58
CA GLY A 819 44.74 33.60 84.36
C GLY A 819 45.49 34.92 84.05
N PRO A 820 44.92 35.97 83.38
CA PRO A 820 43.50 36.23 83.07
C PRO A 820 43.21 36.87 81.67
N GLU A 821 42.00 37.47 81.50
CA GLU A 821 41.53 38.45 80.49
C GLU A 821 41.38 38.01 79.00
N GLY A 822 40.41 38.52 78.20
CA GLY A 822 39.36 39.53 78.45
C GLY A 822 38.22 39.58 77.39
N LEU A 823 37.29 40.54 77.53
CA LEU A 823 36.10 40.86 76.69
C LEU A 823 36.08 42.41 76.42
N PRO A 824 35.19 43.06 75.59
CA PRO A 824 33.78 42.72 75.24
C PRO A 824 33.23 43.18 73.84
N GLU A 825 31.89 43.16 73.68
CA GLU A 825 31.00 43.94 72.75
C GLU A 825 31.22 43.86 71.20
N ARG A 826 30.21 43.70 70.31
CA ARG A 826 28.91 44.40 70.22
C ARG A 826 27.94 43.79 69.17
N MET A 827 26.71 44.30 69.11
CA MET A 827 25.67 44.12 68.05
C MET A 827 25.00 45.50 67.77
N PRO A 828 24.24 45.79 66.69
CA PRO A 828 23.28 44.88 66.00
C PRO A 828 23.11 44.98 64.44
N ARG A 829 22.43 43.96 63.88
CA ARG A 829 21.35 43.88 62.82
C ARG A 829 21.20 44.96 61.69
N PRO A 830 20.57 44.67 60.52
CA PRO A 830 19.75 43.48 60.17
C PRO A 830 20.01 42.78 58.79
N ASP A 831 19.17 41.77 58.53
CA ASP A 831 18.62 41.28 57.24
C ASP A 831 19.18 40.09 56.40
N ARG A 832 18.25 39.11 56.24
CA ARG A 832 18.05 38.11 55.17
C ARG A 832 19.04 36.91 55.03
N PRO A 833 18.59 35.75 54.45
CA PRO A 833 18.33 34.59 55.32
C PRO A 833 19.09 33.28 55.00
N ARG A 834 18.79 32.23 55.79
CA ARG A 834 19.45 30.91 55.81
C ARG A 834 19.00 29.93 54.71
N ALA A 835 19.95 29.14 54.21
CA ALA A 835 19.82 27.68 54.06
C ALA A 835 21.24 27.04 53.93
N ARG A 836 21.41 25.71 53.96
CA ARG A 836 21.28 24.73 55.05
C ARG A 836 21.96 23.43 54.57
N ASP A 837 22.88 22.88 55.37
CA ASP A 837 23.34 21.46 55.40
C ASP A 837 24.04 20.78 54.17
N ARG A 838 24.47 19.54 54.41
CA ARG A 838 25.50 18.68 53.75
C ARG A 838 24.85 17.30 53.38
N PRO A 839 25.54 16.23 52.88
CA PRO A 839 26.99 16.01 52.68
C PRO A 839 27.48 15.32 51.35
N LYS A 840 28.80 15.41 51.12
CA LYS A 840 29.79 14.40 50.61
C LYS A 840 29.27 13.04 50.04
N PRO A 841 29.91 12.43 49.00
CA PRO A 841 31.38 12.19 49.05
C PRO A 841 32.25 12.10 47.75
N ARG A 842 33.57 12.31 47.99
CA ARG A 842 34.77 11.66 47.39
C ARG A 842 35.14 11.80 45.88
N ARG A 843 36.25 12.53 45.69
CA ARG A 843 37.43 12.27 44.82
C ARG A 843 37.26 12.14 43.28
N ARG A 844 37.71 13.19 42.59
CA ARG A 844 38.18 13.22 41.20
C ARG A 844 39.50 12.45 40.98
N PRO A 845 39.81 12.03 39.74
CA PRO A 845 41.07 12.41 39.08
C PRO A 845 40.97 13.60 38.08
N ARG A 846 42.12 14.08 37.60
CA ARG A 846 42.28 15.21 36.63
C ARG A 846 42.35 14.68 35.15
N PRO A 847 42.56 15.50 34.10
CA PRO A 847 42.14 15.16 32.73
C PRO A 847 43.27 14.68 31.80
N LYS A 848 42.84 14.33 30.57
CA LYS A 848 43.55 14.27 29.27
C LYS A 848 44.60 15.38 29.04
N ASP A 849 45.54 15.31 28.10
CA ASP A 849 45.93 14.40 26.97
C ASP A 849 47.46 14.70 26.69
N PRO A 850 48.19 14.33 25.60
CA PRO A 850 47.96 13.38 24.48
C PRO A 850 49.16 12.41 24.23
N SER A 851 49.27 11.88 23.00
CA SER A 851 50.40 11.19 22.33
C SER A 851 50.60 9.68 22.58
N GLN A 852 50.97 8.95 21.50
CA GLN A 852 51.13 7.49 21.48
C GLN A 852 52.61 7.06 21.38
N GLY A 853 53.06 6.25 22.35
CA GLY A 853 54.23 5.36 22.25
C GLY A 853 55.61 6.01 22.03
N PRO A 854 56.66 5.22 21.72
CA PRO A 854 56.78 3.76 21.85
C PRO A 854 57.94 3.32 22.78
N GLY A 855 58.08 2.03 23.11
CA GLY A 855 59.36 1.47 23.61
C GLY A 855 59.32 0.50 24.81
N GLU A 856 59.60 -0.76 24.51
CA GLU A 856 60.37 -1.77 25.27
C GLU A 856 60.47 -1.78 26.82
N THR A 857 60.01 -2.90 27.40
CA THR A 857 60.64 -3.71 28.48
C THR A 857 60.91 -3.12 29.88
N ARG A 858 60.52 -3.88 30.93
CA ARG A 858 61.49 -4.70 31.72
C ARG A 858 60.80 -5.82 32.52
N ARG A 859 61.46 -6.97 32.66
CA ARG A 859 61.06 -8.11 33.53
C ARG A 859 61.65 -7.98 34.95
N SER A 860 60.97 -8.49 35.97
CA SER A 860 61.49 -9.41 37.03
C SER A 860 60.38 -9.78 38.04
N ARG A 861 60.05 -11.07 38.26
CA ARG A 861 60.64 -12.07 39.21
C ARG A 861 60.34 -11.73 40.69
N SER A 862 59.86 -12.65 41.56
CA SER A 862 59.76 -14.13 41.57
C SER A 862 58.39 -14.55 42.18
N ALA A 863 57.61 -15.56 41.74
CA ALA A 863 57.85 -17.01 41.50
C ALA A 863 57.95 -17.86 42.80
N PRO A 864 57.52 -19.15 42.82
CA PRO A 864 56.85 -20.01 41.80
C PRO A 864 55.32 -20.17 42.12
N ALA A 865 54.50 -21.21 41.78
CA ALA A 865 54.65 -22.52 41.11
C ALA A 865 53.35 -23.05 40.42
N GLN A 866 53.52 -24.09 39.60
CA GLN A 866 52.65 -25.21 39.14
C GLN A 866 51.10 -25.22 39.29
N GLY A 867 50.42 -25.62 38.20
CA GLY A 867 49.02 -26.08 38.16
C GLY A 867 48.33 -25.71 36.83
N SER A 868 48.23 -26.63 35.86
CA SER A 868 47.81 -26.31 34.49
C SER A 868 46.38 -26.78 34.14
N ALA A 869 45.51 -25.84 33.77
CA ALA A 869 44.28 -26.06 33.01
C ALA A 869 44.02 -24.84 32.11
N PRO A 870 43.43 -25.00 30.91
CA PRO A 870 42.97 -23.87 30.11
C PRO A 870 41.76 -23.17 30.80
N PRO A 871 41.56 -21.86 30.59
CA PRO A 871 40.36 -21.19 31.09
C PRO A 871 39.11 -21.76 30.40
N PRO A 872 37.94 -21.76 31.09
CA PRO A 872 36.68 -22.15 30.46
C PRO A 872 36.33 -21.18 29.31
N PRO A 873 35.57 -21.63 28.30
CA PRO A 873 35.08 -20.74 27.25
C PRO A 873 34.19 -19.64 27.86
N PRO A 874 34.11 -18.46 27.22
CA PRO A 874 33.17 -17.42 27.64
C PRO A 874 31.73 -17.95 27.57
N PRO A 875 30.82 -17.44 28.43
CA PRO A 875 29.42 -17.82 28.36
C PRO A 875 28.84 -17.47 26.98
N PRO A 876 27.92 -18.30 26.44
CA PRO A 876 27.19 -17.93 25.22
C PRO A 876 26.37 -16.65 25.46
N THR A 877 26.24 -15.86 24.41
CA THR A 877 25.51 -14.59 24.39
C THR A 877 24.81 -14.44 23.05
N HIS A 878 23.72 -13.68 22.99
CA HIS A 878 23.05 -13.40 21.73
C HIS A 878 23.95 -12.63 20.76
N THR A 879 24.25 -13.22 19.61
CA THR A 879 25.04 -12.66 18.51
C THR A 879 24.20 -12.32 17.28
N VAL A 880 23.00 -12.90 17.16
CA VAL A 880 22.08 -12.60 16.05
C VAL A 880 21.58 -11.15 16.16
N GLN A 881 21.75 -10.41 15.06
CA GLN A 881 21.11 -9.13 14.80
C GLN A 881 20.50 -9.14 13.40
N HIS A 882 19.27 -8.64 13.26
CA HIS A 882 18.59 -8.52 11.98
C HIS A 882 17.52 -7.42 12.03
N GLU A 883 17.42 -6.60 10.98
CA GLU A 883 16.49 -5.47 10.94
C GLU A 883 15.93 -5.22 9.53
N GLY A 884 14.73 -4.64 9.46
CA GLY A 884 14.03 -4.37 8.21
C GLY A 884 12.54 -4.15 8.39
N PHE A 885 11.87 -3.73 7.32
CA PHE A 885 10.41 -3.55 7.34
C PHE A 885 9.67 -4.87 7.12
N LEU A 886 8.68 -5.15 7.96
CA LEU A 886 7.71 -6.22 7.78
C LEU A 886 6.29 -5.66 7.94
N PHE A 887 5.37 -6.11 7.11
CA PHE A 887 3.95 -5.96 7.45
C PHE A 887 3.62 -6.97 8.54
N ARG A 888 3.16 -6.48 9.68
CA ARG A 888 2.72 -7.28 10.83
C ARG A 888 1.20 -7.34 10.89
N LYS A 889 0.67 -8.50 11.25
CA LYS A 889 -0.71 -8.69 11.69
C LYS A 889 -0.73 -9.58 12.93
N HIS A 890 -1.14 -8.99 14.06
CA HIS A 890 -1.40 -9.73 15.30
C HIS A 890 -2.64 -10.62 15.08
N GLU A 891 -2.62 -11.88 15.52
CA GLU A 891 -3.76 -12.80 15.45
C GLU A 891 -4.30 -13.17 16.83
N LEU A 892 -3.41 -13.54 17.76
CA LEU A 892 -3.73 -13.88 19.14
C LEU A 892 -2.82 -13.10 20.10
N ASP A 893 -3.41 -12.51 21.15
CA ASP A 893 -2.65 -11.93 22.28
C ASP A 893 -2.06 -13.01 23.19
N GLY A 894 -2.55 -14.24 23.12
CA GLY A 894 -2.22 -15.35 24.01
C GLY A 894 -3.10 -16.58 23.72
N PRO A 895 -2.95 -17.70 24.45
CA PRO A 895 -3.64 -18.95 24.17
C PRO A 895 -5.16 -18.77 24.13
N ASN A 896 -5.74 -18.91 22.92
CA ASN A 896 -7.14 -18.71 22.58
C ASN A 896 -7.70 -17.27 22.72
N LYS A 897 -6.91 -16.26 23.11
CA LYS A 897 -7.32 -14.84 23.12
C LYS A 897 -6.98 -14.20 21.78
N LYS A 898 -7.99 -13.85 20.98
CA LYS A 898 -7.80 -13.08 19.73
C LYS A 898 -7.37 -11.64 20.05
N ALA A 899 -6.38 -11.13 19.31
CA ALA A 899 -5.97 -9.74 19.43
C ALA A 899 -7.11 -8.77 19.05
N SER A 900 -7.14 -7.61 19.70
CA SER A 900 -8.16 -6.58 19.51
C SER A 900 -8.11 -6.00 18.09
N ASN A 901 -6.94 -5.50 17.69
CA ASN A 901 -6.67 -5.06 16.32
C ASN A 901 -5.93 -6.18 15.55
N ARG A 902 -6.50 -6.57 14.40
CA ARG A 902 -5.98 -7.63 13.53
C ARG A 902 -5.86 -7.17 12.07
N SER A 903 -5.64 -5.86 11.88
CA SER A 903 -5.24 -5.28 10.59
C SER A 903 -3.79 -5.66 10.21
N TRP A 904 -3.34 -5.27 9.02
CA TRP A 904 -1.94 -5.34 8.61
C TRP A 904 -1.30 -3.95 8.73
N VAL A 905 -0.24 -3.82 9.51
CA VAL A 905 0.52 -2.56 9.71
C VAL A 905 1.94 -2.76 9.23
N ASN A 906 2.49 -1.85 8.41
CA ASN A 906 3.92 -1.88 8.06
C ASN A 906 4.74 -1.33 9.23
N LEU A 907 5.69 -2.10 9.74
CA LEU A 907 6.50 -1.74 10.91
C LEU A 907 7.98 -2.02 10.64
N TYR A 908 8.84 -1.21 11.24
CA TYR A 908 10.27 -1.47 11.27
C TYR A 908 10.56 -2.46 12.41
N CYS A 909 11.05 -3.64 12.05
CA CYS A 909 11.32 -4.73 12.97
C CYS A 909 12.82 -4.80 13.25
N VAL A 910 13.21 -4.94 14.52
CA VAL A 910 14.62 -5.15 14.90
C VAL A 910 14.73 -6.30 15.89
N LEU A 911 15.46 -7.33 15.48
CA LEU A 911 15.92 -8.44 16.30
C LEU A 911 17.31 -8.11 16.85
N SER A 912 17.46 -8.05 18.18
CA SER A 912 18.75 -7.77 18.82
C SER A 912 18.77 -8.28 20.26
N LYS A 913 19.92 -8.79 20.72
CA LYS A 913 20.18 -9.25 22.11
C LYS A 913 19.25 -10.36 22.65
N GLY A 914 18.46 -11.02 21.80
CA GLY A 914 17.51 -12.06 22.20
C GLY A 914 16.03 -11.68 22.00
N ASP A 915 15.73 -10.40 21.77
CA ASP A 915 14.37 -9.87 21.71
C ASP A 915 14.06 -9.26 20.33
N LEU A 916 12.78 -9.30 19.94
CA LEU A 916 12.24 -8.69 18.72
C LEU A 916 11.39 -7.46 19.07
N GLY A 917 11.84 -6.28 18.65
CA GLY A 917 11.08 -5.03 18.79
C GLY A 917 10.36 -4.62 17.50
N PHE A 918 9.16 -4.06 17.64
CA PHE A 918 8.41 -3.41 16.57
C PHE A 918 8.41 -1.90 16.77
N TYR A 919 8.72 -1.15 15.70
CA TYR A 919 8.85 0.30 15.72
C TYR A 919 8.08 0.93 14.54
N LYS A 920 7.65 2.19 14.67
CA LYS A 920 6.98 2.93 13.58
C LYS A 920 7.93 3.15 12.39
N ASP A 921 9.18 3.47 12.68
CA ASP A 921 10.29 3.62 11.73
C ASP A 921 11.63 3.35 12.43
N ALA A 922 12.75 3.52 11.71
CA ALA A 922 14.10 3.37 12.27
C ALA A 922 14.47 4.46 13.30
N LYS A 923 13.80 5.64 13.29
CA LYS A 923 14.03 6.70 14.28
C LYS A 923 13.41 6.32 15.63
N GLY A 924 12.24 5.69 15.62
CA GLY A 924 11.60 5.12 16.81
C GLY A 924 12.48 4.10 17.52
N GLN A 925 13.23 3.27 16.77
CA GLN A 925 14.21 2.36 17.36
C GLN A 925 15.37 3.10 18.05
N ALA A 926 15.92 4.14 17.42
CA ALA A 926 16.98 4.96 18.02
C ALA A 926 16.51 5.74 19.27
N ALA A 927 15.21 6.08 19.34
CA ALA A 927 14.56 6.67 20.51
C ALA A 927 14.09 5.64 21.56
N GLY A 928 14.18 4.33 21.28
CA GLY A 928 13.65 3.25 22.13
C GLY A 928 12.12 3.18 22.20
N THR A 929 11.39 3.89 21.34
CA THR A 929 9.92 4.00 21.36
C THR A 929 9.29 2.96 20.44
N THR A 930 8.80 1.85 21.02
CA THR A 930 8.10 0.79 20.30
C THR A 930 6.73 1.24 19.78
N HIS A 931 6.25 0.57 18.74
CA HIS A 931 4.91 0.79 18.20
C HIS A 931 3.85 0.46 19.26
N GLY A 932 2.91 1.39 19.50
CA GLY A 932 1.86 1.24 20.51
C GLY A 932 2.36 1.18 21.97
N GLY A 933 3.65 1.44 22.24
CA GLY A 933 4.25 1.21 23.55
C GLY A 933 4.38 -0.27 23.93
N GLU A 934 4.24 -1.18 22.95
CA GLU A 934 4.31 -2.63 23.18
C GLU A 934 5.70 -3.06 23.71
N PRO A 935 5.78 -4.04 24.63
CA PRO A 935 7.07 -4.56 25.10
C PRO A 935 7.82 -5.30 23.99
N LEU A 936 9.14 -5.42 24.13
CA LEU A 936 9.95 -6.25 23.22
C LEU A 936 9.56 -7.72 23.38
N LEU A 937 9.35 -8.42 22.26
CA LEU A 937 9.00 -9.84 22.28
C LEU A 937 10.23 -10.69 22.57
N ASN A 938 10.27 -11.32 23.74
CA ASN A 938 11.32 -12.27 24.06
C ASN A 938 11.17 -13.56 23.25
N LEU A 939 12.23 -13.98 22.57
CA LEU A 939 12.18 -15.12 21.64
C LEU A 939 12.52 -16.48 22.28
N HIS A 940 12.69 -16.56 23.60
CA HIS A 940 12.96 -17.81 24.30
C HIS A 940 11.77 -18.78 24.14
N HIS A 941 12.03 -19.99 23.64
CA HIS A 941 11.00 -20.96 23.23
C HIS A 941 9.99 -20.47 22.16
N SER A 942 10.27 -19.38 21.45
CA SER A 942 9.47 -18.98 20.29
C SER A 942 9.62 -19.99 19.13
N THR A 943 8.62 -20.02 18.24
CA THR A 943 8.65 -20.83 17.02
C THR A 943 8.24 -19.99 15.81
N SER A 944 8.98 -20.14 14.71
CA SER A 944 8.73 -19.42 13.46
C SER A 944 8.68 -20.35 12.26
N GLU A 945 7.58 -20.33 11.51
CA GLU A 945 7.36 -21.22 10.36
C GLU A 945 6.73 -20.47 9.18
N VAL A 946 6.93 -20.97 7.95
CA VAL A 946 6.23 -20.43 6.76
C VAL A 946 4.73 -20.65 6.92
N ALA A 947 3.91 -19.62 6.70
CA ALA A 947 2.47 -19.68 6.90
C ALA A 947 1.76 -20.34 5.71
N SER A 948 2.05 -21.62 5.45
CA SER A 948 1.57 -22.42 4.30
C SER A 948 0.05 -22.39 4.09
N ASN A 949 -0.72 -22.23 5.17
CA ASN A 949 -2.18 -22.16 5.15
C ASN A 949 -2.72 -20.76 4.83
N TYR A 950 -1.88 -19.71 4.81
CA TYR A 950 -2.29 -18.32 4.59
C TYR A 950 -2.20 -17.93 3.10
N LYS A 951 -3.30 -18.14 2.36
CA LYS A 951 -3.33 -17.92 0.90
C LYS A 951 -3.58 -16.48 0.43
N LYS A 952 -3.81 -15.51 1.33
CA LYS A 952 -4.21 -14.13 0.96
C LYS A 952 -3.06 -13.20 0.57
N LYS A 953 -1.84 -13.47 1.02
CA LYS A 953 -0.61 -12.72 0.69
C LYS A 953 0.54 -13.72 0.50
N LYS A 954 1.48 -13.39 -0.40
CA LYS A 954 2.72 -14.16 -0.58
C LYS A 954 3.74 -13.76 0.50
N ASN A 955 4.78 -14.58 0.69
CA ASN A 955 5.93 -14.31 1.55
C ASN A 955 5.54 -14.06 3.03
N VAL A 956 4.51 -14.78 3.51
CA VAL A 956 4.04 -14.71 4.90
C VAL A 956 4.62 -15.86 5.71
N PHE A 957 5.21 -15.51 6.84
CA PHE A 957 5.58 -16.44 7.90
C PHE A 957 4.79 -16.14 9.17
N LYS A 958 4.78 -17.08 10.10
CA LYS A 958 4.08 -16.99 11.38
C LYS A 958 5.09 -17.15 12.51
N LEU A 959 5.05 -16.23 13.46
CA LEU A 959 5.81 -16.28 14.71
C LEU A 959 4.83 -16.57 15.86
N LYS A 960 5.17 -17.54 16.71
CA LYS A 960 4.51 -17.76 18.00
C LYS A 960 5.51 -17.57 19.14
N THR A 961 5.14 -16.81 20.16
CA THR A 961 5.94 -16.59 21.37
C THR A 961 5.52 -17.53 22.51
N SER A 962 6.32 -17.63 23.57
CA SER A 962 6.13 -18.61 24.65
C SER A 962 4.92 -18.34 25.56
N ASP A 963 4.46 -17.08 25.58
CA ASP A 963 3.19 -16.62 26.16
C ASP A 963 1.96 -17.05 25.34
N GLY A 964 2.16 -17.61 24.14
CA GLY A 964 1.12 -18.07 23.23
C GLY A 964 0.52 -16.98 22.34
N SER A 965 1.14 -15.79 22.26
CA SER A 965 0.76 -14.79 21.26
C SER A 965 1.16 -15.26 19.84
N GLU A 966 0.39 -14.89 18.82
CA GLU A 966 0.61 -15.30 17.43
C GLU A 966 0.59 -14.12 16.46
N PHE A 967 1.64 -13.99 15.66
CA PHE A 967 1.83 -12.93 14.67
C PHE A 967 2.02 -13.52 13.27
N LEU A 968 1.31 -12.97 12.29
CA LEU A 968 1.64 -13.13 10.88
C LEU A 968 2.53 -11.97 10.44
N LEU A 969 3.63 -12.30 9.78
CA LEU A 969 4.64 -11.36 9.31
C LEU A 969 4.84 -11.58 7.81
N GLN A 970 4.70 -10.52 7.01
CA GLN A 970 4.93 -10.55 5.58
C GLN A 970 6.22 -9.81 5.25
N ALA A 971 7.15 -10.56 4.63
CA ALA A 971 8.40 -10.04 4.06
C ALA A 971 8.19 -9.51 2.63
N LYS A 972 9.13 -8.71 2.13
CA LYS A 972 9.01 -8.08 0.79
C LYS A 972 9.07 -9.13 -0.34
N ASP A 973 9.96 -10.10 -0.20
CA ASP A 973 10.24 -11.18 -1.16
C ASP A 973 10.51 -12.51 -0.42
N GLU A 974 10.82 -13.57 -1.16
CA GLU A 974 11.01 -14.91 -0.60
C GLU A 974 12.41 -15.12 0.03
N GLU A 975 13.41 -14.30 -0.34
CA GLU A 975 14.76 -14.32 0.24
C GLU A 975 14.78 -13.58 1.58
N ASP A 976 14.11 -12.43 1.64
CA ASP A 976 13.82 -11.64 2.84
C ASP A 976 13.06 -12.50 3.88
N MET A 977 12.03 -13.24 3.46
CA MET A 977 11.33 -14.21 4.32
C MET A 977 12.27 -15.30 4.86
N ARG A 978 13.16 -15.84 4.01
CA ARG A 978 14.16 -16.85 4.41
C ARG A 978 15.22 -16.26 5.36
N GLY A 979 15.59 -15.00 5.18
CA GLY A 979 16.48 -14.24 6.08
C GLY A 979 15.88 -14.13 7.49
N TRP A 980 14.66 -13.61 7.59
CA TRP A 980 13.93 -13.48 8.85
C TRP A 980 13.74 -14.83 9.57
N LEU A 981 13.29 -15.87 8.86
CA LEU A 981 13.13 -17.20 9.44
C LEU A 981 14.45 -17.79 9.95
N LYS A 982 15.56 -17.60 9.23
CA LYS A 982 16.89 -18.04 9.66
C LYS A 982 17.37 -17.28 10.89
N ALA A 983 17.17 -15.97 10.94
CA ALA A 983 17.57 -15.13 12.07
C ALA A 983 16.77 -15.47 13.34
N LEU A 984 15.44 -15.61 13.23
CA LEU A 984 14.57 -15.99 14.35
C LEU A 984 14.90 -17.39 14.88
N ALA A 985 15.11 -18.38 13.99
CA ALA A 985 15.51 -19.73 14.38
C ALA A 985 16.88 -19.77 15.07
N ALA A 986 17.87 -19.02 14.56
CA ALA A 986 19.17 -18.90 15.18
C ALA A 986 19.10 -18.23 16.57
N CYS A 987 18.31 -17.16 16.72
CA CYS A 987 18.12 -16.50 18.01
C CYS A 987 17.40 -17.40 19.03
N ALA A 988 16.43 -18.21 18.60
CA ALA A 988 15.77 -19.20 19.45
C ALA A 988 16.73 -20.35 19.85
N GLN A 989 17.69 -20.71 18.99
CA GLN A 989 18.77 -21.63 19.33
C GLN A 989 19.76 -21.02 20.34
N GLU A 990 20.19 -19.77 20.15
CA GLU A 990 21.03 -19.05 21.12
C GLU A 990 20.37 -19.00 22.51
N HIS A 991 19.07 -18.73 22.57
CA HIS A 991 18.27 -18.82 23.81
C HIS A 991 18.38 -20.20 24.47
N ALA A 992 18.23 -21.28 23.68
CA ALA A 992 18.35 -22.64 24.19
C ALA A 992 19.78 -23.00 24.63
N GLU A 993 20.82 -22.43 24.01
CA GLU A 993 22.22 -22.61 24.39
C GLU A 993 22.59 -21.84 25.65
N VAL A 994 22.11 -20.59 25.80
CA VAL A 994 22.21 -19.81 27.04
C VAL A 994 21.47 -20.48 28.20
N ALA A 995 20.26 -20.99 27.96
CA ALA A 995 19.50 -21.75 28.96
C ALA A 995 20.23 -23.03 29.39
N ARG A 996 20.80 -23.79 28.44
CA ARG A 996 21.63 -24.98 28.73
C ARG A 996 22.89 -24.64 29.51
N TRP A 997 23.57 -23.54 29.19
CA TRP A 997 24.75 -23.09 29.91
C TRP A 997 24.43 -22.74 31.37
N ASN A 998 23.33 -22.00 31.58
CA ASN A 998 22.86 -21.63 32.91
C ASN A 998 22.39 -22.85 33.74
N GLN A 999 21.82 -23.88 33.10
CA GLN A 999 21.49 -25.15 33.75
C GLN A 999 22.74 -26.01 34.04
N GLY A 1000 23.76 -25.98 33.17
CA GLY A 1000 24.99 -26.74 33.32
C GLY A 1000 25.92 -26.29 34.46
N LEU A 1001 25.67 -25.12 35.06
CA LEU A 1001 26.42 -24.59 36.20
C LEU A 1001 25.88 -25.04 37.58
N LEU A 1002 24.83 -25.87 37.63
CA LEU A 1002 24.21 -26.34 38.86
C LEU A 1002 24.45 -27.84 39.12
N THR A 1003 25.50 -28.20 39.86
CA THR A 1003 25.54 -29.42 40.69
C THR A 1003 26.74 -29.50 41.63
N THR A 1004 26.52 -29.31 42.95
CA THR A 1004 27.37 -29.92 44.00
C THR A 1004 26.55 -30.22 45.27
N SER A 1005 26.04 -31.45 45.40
CA SER A 1005 25.43 -32.04 46.62
C SER A 1005 24.11 -31.39 47.11
N SER A 1006 23.20 -32.04 47.84
CA SER A 1006 23.10 -33.43 48.36
C SER A 1006 21.63 -33.79 48.62
N THR A 1007 21.26 -35.10 48.62
CA THR A 1007 20.06 -35.71 49.27
C THR A 1007 18.66 -35.26 48.78
N ASP A 1008 17.61 -36.10 48.69
CA ASP A 1008 17.50 -37.58 48.87
C ASP A 1008 16.32 -38.14 48.03
N GLU A 1009 16.05 -39.46 48.15
CA GLU A 1009 14.98 -40.34 47.59
C GLU A 1009 13.72 -39.73 46.89
N GLY A 1010 13.06 -40.41 45.92
CA GLY A 1010 13.18 -41.82 45.52
C GLY A 1010 12.33 -42.20 44.28
N LEU A 1011 12.16 -43.51 44.04
CA LEU A 1011 11.69 -44.10 42.76
C LEU A 1011 10.16 -44.00 42.50
N PRO A 1012 9.73 -43.91 41.22
CA PRO A 1012 8.32 -43.79 40.85
C PRO A 1012 7.57 -45.14 40.79
N ARG A 1013 6.24 -45.10 40.92
CA ARG A 1013 5.34 -46.22 40.59
C ARG A 1013 4.17 -45.80 39.69
N ARG A 1014 3.52 -46.83 39.15
CA ARG A 1014 2.64 -46.85 37.96
C ARG A 1014 1.16 -46.76 38.35
N GLU A 1015 0.31 -46.73 37.30
CA GLU A 1015 -1.16 -46.83 37.32
C GLU A 1015 -1.93 -45.54 37.70
N GLY A 1016 -3.11 -45.27 37.12
CA GLY A 1016 -3.84 -46.09 36.14
C GLY A 1016 -5.03 -45.39 35.48
N ASP A 1017 -5.56 -46.05 34.44
CA ASP A 1017 -6.64 -45.62 33.56
C ASP A 1017 -7.96 -45.32 34.30
N ARG A 1018 -8.66 -44.22 33.93
CA ARG A 1018 -10.13 -44.09 34.05
C ARG A 1018 -10.72 -43.23 32.93
N ARG A 1019 -11.46 -43.86 32.02
CA ARG A 1019 -12.45 -43.22 31.13
C ARG A 1019 -13.85 -43.13 31.79
N PRO A 1020 -14.78 -42.30 31.29
CA PRO A 1020 -15.93 -41.82 32.07
C PRO A 1020 -17.29 -42.48 31.75
N SER A 1021 -18.25 -42.26 32.66
CA SER A 1021 -19.71 -42.33 32.48
C SER A 1021 -20.33 -41.17 33.28
N THR A 1022 -21.14 -40.26 32.72
CA THR A 1022 -22.60 -40.38 32.44
C THR A 1022 -23.40 -40.96 33.61
N SER A 1023 -24.44 -40.32 34.17
CA SER A 1023 -25.31 -39.22 33.72
C SER A 1023 -25.93 -38.46 34.93
N GLY A 1024 -26.62 -37.31 34.81
CA GLY A 1024 -26.83 -36.38 33.69
C GLY A 1024 -28.11 -35.51 33.83
N ARG A 1025 -28.38 -34.67 32.81
CA ARG A 1025 -29.61 -33.89 32.49
C ARG A 1025 -30.01 -32.64 33.32
N ARG A 1026 -30.20 -31.55 32.56
CA ARG A 1026 -31.21 -30.46 32.67
C ARG A 1026 -31.17 -29.54 33.91
N LYS A 1027 -30.68 -28.31 33.69
CA LYS A 1027 -31.48 -27.33 32.94
C LYS A 1027 -30.65 -26.73 31.81
#